data_AF-A0A484FNE9-F1
#
_entry.id   AF-A0A484FNE9-F1
#
_cell.length_a   1.000
_cell.length_b   1.000
_cell.length_c   1.000
_cell.angle_alpha   90.00
_cell.angle_beta   90.00
_cell.angle_gamma   90.00
#
_symmetry.space_group_name_H-M   'P 1'
#
loop_
_entity.id
_entity.type
_entity.pdbx_description
1 polymer ?
#
loop_
_entity_poly.entity_id
_entity_poly.type
_entity_poly.pdbx_seq_one_letter_code
_entity_poly.pdbx_strand_id
1 'polypeptide(L)'
;MSPTKEDDRVSNQISQARKIAQEFEFPAEDVRRATARFLKQLNEGLEKDGTSMCQIPSYVTKLPNGSEKGVCLAIDLGGTNLRVCSVDLHGDSTYSLTQSKVTIPRPLMSAPTYKDLFRFIALQMRQFMEKHHAADVEIWTSLLREGTITDDIRRRHLKSLGFTFSFTFDQHALNRGELLYWTKSFDIPDAVGRDPCAMLQEALDEQRLPLLVTALANDTVGTLAARAYTSPGRSSTVVGAIFGTGTNGAYMERISRITKLRSGQAYLGEDPDAVMALNTEWGGFDNKLEVLPTTRFDKELDEESVNPDDQHFEKRISGMYLGELLRRILVHLRQVDSRIFDMKVAEESLLHVPDSIDSSLLSLAVKDRSPDLDATRLAVSKVLGVKDVSETDARAIRILSEAIGRRAARLSSVAIAGVALQSGRLSATLATTSKPVDVSWGVGLNILTPLFYGVQSLWNLVARWLHVTVRTQTTSVTMQFSTLLSILAGAGLTSAHMAMTDPAPLRSKTNPNTSPGSADYSYSSPLSAGGSDYPCKGYLSLLGTSEAAPVAEWNAGGKYSVSLSSGASHGGGSCQISLSFDGGKTFKVIHSYVGGCPTEGGGDLGFTLPADTPSSDEAVLAWSWFNKVGNREMYMNCAVIKVSGGSGGAPMRCHRRETADPDLAQGQEVVPAVVLVLATQALVLVLVPGLGLGLGLVLVLVLGLALQALGLGLGLGLGLAPAPAPAPALAPALGLGLGLGLGLDLDLALALVVAIQAVALDLDLDLDRAVHLVYALAMTLSWSMLQSLDRRAGAVIAADCRRVVMKFSLSLSLSALALAGFLTPCLATVADIPGIFGPFYPLTPSPAGDITKFLKSRPSDFVHPGIWHTHEDLERIRNGVVEGREPWKTSFEAFSKDSYSRATYEMRGPKPVISRGSVSNYTTFTSDARAAWQNALMWYITRNDAHWNRSTTILDGWGSGLVDIIGTDRSLLIGLEGDLFVNAAEIMRWEGNWTEAGAKWQGGSGFSIQLYWLFSRQSVGIGQANYGMASIKALLSFAVYLDDVVLYNYAINEYLNNPCAGLYSMFEPETGQSSESGRDQSHTMTGIGWAALAARVAQSQGSDLYSQGNDLLLKGAEYTAKFNLNETIEYDPKWFRCEAVLVNGPWAAISQDKRGVTASNPMWDIVYYQYVVKRGREAPWTSKAKQTVGMEGRLTGSDHPSWGGLIWAY
;
A
#
# COMPACT_ATOMS: atom_id res chain seq x y z
N MET A 1 33.40 -35.13 -29.19
CA MET A 1 32.63 -36.39 -29.25
C MET A 1 31.31 -36.13 -29.96
N SER A 2 30.66 -37.16 -30.51
CA SER A 2 29.20 -37.10 -30.73
C SER A 2 28.48 -37.14 -29.38
N PRO A 3 27.25 -36.60 -29.26
CA PRO A 3 26.40 -36.85 -28.09
C PRO A 3 26.25 -38.35 -27.84
N THR A 4 26.07 -38.73 -26.57
CA THR A 4 25.64 -40.10 -26.25
C THR A 4 24.13 -40.20 -26.44
N LYS A 5 23.63 -41.43 -26.66
CA LYS A 5 22.17 -41.70 -26.72
C LYS A 5 21.44 -41.41 -25.40
N GLU A 6 22.19 -41.11 -24.34
CA GLU A 6 21.71 -40.82 -22.99
C GLU A 6 21.49 -39.31 -22.82
N ASP A 7 22.44 -38.49 -23.27
CA ASP A 7 22.29 -37.02 -23.39
C ASP A 7 21.07 -36.64 -24.25
N ASP A 8 20.93 -37.28 -25.41
CA ASP A 8 19.80 -37.07 -26.35
C ASP A 8 18.44 -37.39 -25.68
N ARG A 9 18.40 -38.37 -24.77
CA ARG A 9 17.18 -38.81 -24.08
C ARG A 9 16.78 -37.85 -22.96
N VAL A 10 17.72 -37.41 -22.13
CA VAL A 10 17.50 -36.40 -21.08
C VAL A 10 17.04 -35.07 -21.70
N SER A 11 17.67 -34.67 -22.81
CA SER A 11 17.28 -33.49 -23.59
C SER A 11 15.84 -33.60 -24.12
N ASN A 12 15.47 -34.76 -24.69
CA ASN A 12 14.12 -34.99 -25.20
C ASN A 12 13.03 -34.91 -24.11
N GLN A 13 13.24 -35.55 -22.94
CA GLN A 13 12.25 -35.59 -21.86
C GLN A 13 11.83 -34.18 -21.39
N ILE A 14 12.82 -33.33 -21.06
CA ILE A 14 12.58 -31.95 -20.63
C ILE A 14 12.03 -31.09 -21.78
N SER A 15 12.41 -31.38 -23.03
CA SER A 15 11.87 -30.71 -24.21
C SER A 15 10.38 -30.99 -24.42
N GLN A 16 9.91 -32.25 -24.34
CA GLN A 16 8.49 -32.56 -24.46
C GLN A 16 7.67 -31.98 -23.30
N ALA A 17 8.19 -32.02 -22.07
CA ALA A 17 7.54 -31.40 -20.91
C ALA A 17 7.37 -29.89 -21.08
N ARG A 18 8.40 -29.20 -21.61
CA ARG A 18 8.34 -27.76 -21.93
C ARG A 18 7.38 -27.45 -23.09
N LYS A 19 7.33 -28.32 -24.11
CA LYS A 19 6.42 -28.17 -25.26
C LYS A 19 4.95 -28.27 -24.81
N ILE A 20 4.61 -29.28 -24.01
CA ILE A 20 3.25 -29.40 -23.45
C ILE A 20 2.95 -28.23 -22.51
N ALA A 21 3.91 -27.80 -21.67
CA ALA A 21 3.73 -26.63 -20.81
C ALA A 21 3.40 -25.32 -21.57
N GLN A 22 3.82 -25.18 -22.84
CA GLN A 22 3.43 -24.04 -23.68
C GLN A 22 1.96 -24.07 -24.11
N GLU A 23 1.34 -25.25 -24.23
CA GLU A 23 -0.11 -25.39 -24.50
C GLU A 23 -0.97 -24.90 -23.32
N PHE A 24 -0.39 -24.77 -22.13
CA PHE A 24 -1.04 -24.27 -20.92
C PHE A 24 -0.84 -22.77 -20.66
N GLU A 25 -0.07 -22.05 -21.49
CA GLU A 25 0.03 -20.59 -21.32
C GLU A 25 -1.28 -19.86 -21.65
N PHE A 26 -1.56 -18.81 -20.88
CA PHE A 26 -2.79 -18.02 -21.00
C PHE A 26 -2.43 -16.52 -20.90
N PRO A 27 -2.13 -15.85 -22.02
CA PRO A 27 -1.52 -14.52 -22.03
C PRO A 27 -2.47 -13.43 -21.51
N ALA A 28 -1.91 -12.26 -21.17
CA ALA A 28 -2.66 -11.16 -20.57
C ALA A 28 -3.77 -10.59 -21.50
N GLU A 29 -3.67 -10.78 -22.80
CA GLU A 29 -4.73 -10.43 -23.75
C GLU A 29 -5.91 -11.41 -23.68
N ASP A 30 -5.66 -12.71 -23.50
CA ASP A 30 -6.71 -13.71 -23.35
C ASP A 30 -7.40 -13.63 -21.99
N VAL A 31 -6.68 -13.27 -20.92
CA VAL A 31 -7.30 -12.88 -19.64
C VAL A 31 -8.30 -11.73 -19.83
N ARG A 32 -7.95 -10.70 -20.62
CA ARG A 32 -8.88 -9.58 -20.93
C ARG A 32 -10.06 -10.03 -21.80
N ARG A 33 -9.81 -10.82 -22.84
CA ARG A 33 -10.83 -11.39 -23.74
C ARG A 33 -11.84 -12.25 -22.98
N ALA A 34 -11.35 -13.12 -22.10
CA ALA A 34 -12.18 -13.93 -21.22
C ALA A 34 -12.95 -13.08 -20.20
N THR A 35 -12.34 -12.03 -19.63
CA THR A 35 -13.04 -11.13 -18.66
C THR A 35 -14.21 -10.40 -19.30
N ALA A 36 -14.06 -9.92 -20.55
CA ALA A 36 -15.15 -9.31 -21.30
C ALA A 36 -16.30 -10.30 -21.57
N ARG A 37 -15.97 -11.56 -21.89
CA ARG A 37 -16.96 -12.63 -22.07
C ARG A 37 -17.61 -13.06 -20.75
N PHE A 38 -16.87 -13.07 -19.65
CA PHE A 38 -17.36 -13.35 -18.30
C PHE A 38 -18.43 -12.33 -17.90
N LEU A 39 -18.15 -11.03 -18.08
CA LEU A 39 -19.12 -9.95 -17.88
C LEU A 39 -20.40 -10.14 -18.70
N LYS A 40 -20.29 -10.54 -19.97
CA LYS A 40 -21.46 -10.81 -20.82
C LYS A 40 -22.33 -11.92 -20.23
N GLN A 41 -21.73 -13.05 -19.87
CA GLN A 41 -22.48 -14.19 -19.32
C GLN A 41 -23.00 -13.96 -17.90
N LEU A 42 -22.37 -13.11 -17.07
CA LEU A 42 -22.94 -12.66 -15.79
C LEU A 42 -24.28 -11.96 -16.04
N ASN A 43 -24.34 -11.02 -16.98
CA ASN A 43 -25.58 -10.28 -17.29
C ASN A 43 -26.63 -11.17 -17.95
N GLU A 44 -26.26 -12.07 -18.86
CA GLU A 44 -27.19 -13.09 -19.40
C GLU A 44 -27.85 -13.93 -18.28
N GLY A 45 -27.11 -14.22 -17.20
CA GLY A 45 -27.61 -14.94 -16.03
C GLY A 45 -28.57 -14.15 -15.13
N LEU A 46 -28.55 -12.81 -15.19
CA LEU A 46 -29.53 -11.96 -14.48
C LEU A 46 -30.89 -11.92 -15.19
N GLU A 47 -30.90 -12.13 -16.50
CA GLU A 47 -32.08 -11.97 -17.36
C GLU A 47 -33.00 -13.18 -17.38
N LYS A 48 -32.47 -14.39 -17.16
CA LYS A 48 -33.21 -15.66 -17.27
C LYS A 48 -32.58 -16.82 -16.51
N ASP A 49 -33.35 -17.87 -16.30
CA ASP A 49 -32.88 -19.17 -15.82
C ASP A 49 -32.37 -20.04 -16.99
N GLY A 50 -31.65 -21.13 -16.68
CA GLY A 50 -31.10 -22.05 -17.70
C GLY A 50 -29.85 -21.54 -18.44
N THR A 51 -29.13 -20.57 -17.85
CA THR A 51 -27.84 -20.05 -18.32
C THR A 51 -26.67 -20.79 -17.67
N SER A 52 -25.51 -20.85 -18.33
CA SER A 52 -24.36 -21.62 -17.82
C SER A 52 -23.62 -20.94 -16.65
N MET A 53 -23.86 -19.66 -16.38
CA MET A 53 -23.62 -19.04 -15.07
C MET A 53 -24.96 -18.62 -14.47
N CYS A 54 -25.41 -19.37 -13.47
CA CYS A 54 -26.81 -19.35 -13.05
C CYS A 54 -27.27 -18.09 -12.29
N GLN A 55 -26.35 -17.30 -11.70
CA GLN A 55 -26.68 -16.08 -10.93
C GLN A 55 -27.86 -16.28 -9.93
N ILE A 56 -27.74 -17.28 -9.06
CA ILE A 56 -28.80 -17.75 -8.17
C ILE A 56 -29.06 -16.71 -7.05
N PRO A 57 -30.28 -16.16 -6.90
CA PRO A 57 -30.59 -15.18 -5.86
C PRO A 57 -30.63 -15.81 -4.46
N SER A 58 -29.78 -15.35 -3.55
CA SER A 58 -29.68 -15.94 -2.19
C SER A 58 -30.64 -15.38 -1.14
N TYR A 59 -31.44 -14.37 -1.50
CA TYR A 59 -32.34 -13.61 -0.60
C TYR A 59 -31.64 -12.87 0.56
N VAL A 60 -30.30 -12.92 0.65
CA VAL A 60 -29.50 -12.08 1.56
C VAL A 60 -29.40 -10.68 0.97
N THR A 61 -30.31 -9.78 1.38
CA THR A 61 -30.35 -8.39 0.89
C THR A 61 -29.39 -7.44 1.60
N LYS A 62 -28.83 -7.84 2.75
CA LYS A 62 -27.87 -7.05 3.53
C LYS A 62 -26.72 -7.94 3.98
N LEU A 63 -25.49 -7.49 3.74
CA LEU A 63 -24.30 -8.09 4.35
C LEU A 63 -24.18 -7.60 5.80
N PRO A 64 -23.67 -8.44 6.72
CA PRO A 64 -23.48 -8.04 8.10
C PRO A 64 -22.47 -6.89 8.24
N ASN A 65 -22.69 -6.04 9.23
CA ASN A 65 -21.95 -4.80 9.45
C ASN A 65 -21.02 -4.85 10.67
N GLY A 66 -20.86 -6.02 11.30
CA GLY A 66 -19.98 -6.24 12.45
C GLY A 66 -20.59 -5.88 13.80
N SER A 67 -21.85 -5.41 13.83
CA SER A 67 -22.60 -5.11 15.07
C SER A 67 -23.54 -6.24 15.52
N GLU A 68 -23.68 -7.28 14.72
CA GLU A 68 -24.49 -8.47 15.01
C GLU A 68 -23.97 -9.20 16.27
N LYS A 69 -24.87 -9.65 17.16
CA LYS A 69 -24.50 -10.23 18.47
C LYS A 69 -25.18 -11.56 18.78
N GLY A 70 -24.47 -12.37 19.58
CA GLY A 70 -24.96 -13.59 20.19
C GLY A 70 -24.60 -14.86 19.42
N VAL A 71 -25.00 -15.99 19.99
CA VAL A 71 -24.64 -17.32 19.48
C VAL A 71 -25.51 -17.72 18.29
N CYS A 72 -24.87 -17.89 17.14
CA CYS A 72 -25.42 -18.50 15.96
C CYS A 72 -24.91 -19.95 15.82
N LEU A 73 -25.81 -20.88 15.51
CA LEU A 73 -25.43 -22.26 15.17
C LEU A 73 -25.40 -22.41 13.65
N ALA A 74 -24.47 -23.22 13.15
CA ALA A 74 -24.35 -23.49 11.71
C ALA A 74 -23.95 -24.95 11.42
N ILE A 75 -24.48 -25.48 10.32
CA ILE A 75 -24.05 -26.74 9.70
C ILE A 75 -23.47 -26.42 8.32
N ASP A 76 -22.34 -27.01 7.99
CA ASP A 76 -21.66 -26.89 6.70
C ASP A 76 -21.46 -28.29 6.09
N LEU A 77 -22.22 -28.57 5.03
CA LEU A 77 -22.22 -29.84 4.31
C LEU A 77 -21.39 -29.71 3.02
N GLY A 78 -20.08 -29.90 3.14
CA GLY A 78 -19.16 -29.98 2.02
C GLY A 78 -19.05 -31.40 1.43
N GLY A 79 -18.47 -31.49 0.21
CA GLY A 79 -18.38 -32.73 -0.59
C GLY A 79 -17.55 -33.90 -0.04
N THR A 80 -17.18 -33.90 1.25
CA THR A 80 -16.36 -34.96 1.87
C THR A 80 -16.46 -34.95 3.40
N ASN A 81 -16.71 -33.79 4.00
CA ASN A 81 -16.76 -33.60 5.45
C ASN A 81 -17.96 -32.74 5.82
N LEU A 82 -18.64 -33.14 6.89
CA LEU A 82 -19.58 -32.31 7.62
C LEU A 82 -18.83 -31.46 8.63
N ARG A 83 -19.19 -30.19 8.77
CA ARG A 83 -18.87 -29.37 9.95
C ARG A 83 -20.14 -29.00 10.70
N VAL A 84 -20.04 -28.97 12.02
CA VAL A 84 -21.02 -28.39 12.94
C VAL A 84 -20.32 -27.29 13.74
N CYS A 85 -20.92 -26.11 13.79
CA CYS A 85 -20.32 -24.89 14.33
C CYS A 85 -21.26 -24.17 15.30
N SER A 86 -20.67 -23.59 16.35
CA SER A 86 -21.24 -22.58 17.22
C SER A 86 -20.36 -21.33 17.13
N VAL A 87 -20.93 -20.25 16.61
CA VAL A 87 -20.27 -18.96 16.44
C VAL A 87 -20.89 -17.97 17.42
N ASP A 88 -20.12 -17.50 18.39
CA ASP A 88 -20.55 -16.40 19.26
C ASP A 88 -20.09 -15.08 18.64
N LEU A 89 -21.05 -14.24 18.22
CA LEU A 89 -20.78 -12.94 17.62
C LEU A 89 -20.74 -11.88 18.73
N HIS A 90 -19.60 -11.21 18.90
CA HIS A 90 -19.45 -10.20 19.96
C HIS A 90 -20.02 -8.82 19.57
N GLY A 91 -20.29 -8.62 18.27
CA GLY A 91 -20.79 -7.38 17.67
C GLY A 91 -19.85 -6.19 17.82
N ASP A 92 -18.56 -6.48 17.65
CA ASP A 92 -17.44 -5.56 17.50
C ASP A 92 -16.56 -5.94 16.28
N SER A 93 -17.15 -6.68 15.31
CA SER A 93 -16.48 -7.38 14.19
C SER A 93 -15.63 -8.62 14.57
N THR A 94 -15.58 -9.02 15.85
CA THR A 94 -14.91 -10.25 16.31
C THR A 94 -15.91 -11.35 16.68
N TYR A 95 -15.45 -12.60 16.73
CA TYR A 95 -16.28 -13.76 17.07
C TYR A 95 -15.44 -14.87 17.73
N SER A 96 -16.11 -15.74 18.48
CA SER A 96 -15.56 -17.00 19.00
C SER A 96 -16.15 -18.19 18.25
N LEU A 97 -15.33 -19.19 17.90
CA LEU A 97 -15.76 -20.38 17.14
C LEU A 97 -15.48 -21.67 17.90
N THR A 98 -16.53 -22.41 18.23
CA THR A 98 -16.45 -23.84 18.59
C THR A 98 -16.96 -24.66 17.40
N GLN A 99 -16.21 -25.67 16.96
CA GLN A 99 -16.61 -26.51 15.83
C GLN A 99 -16.26 -27.99 16.04
N SER A 100 -16.97 -28.87 15.35
CA SER A 100 -16.63 -30.28 15.16
C SER A 100 -16.70 -30.63 13.68
N LYS A 101 -15.77 -31.46 13.21
CA LYS A 101 -15.64 -31.86 11.80
C LYS A 101 -15.58 -33.38 11.72
N VAL A 102 -16.41 -33.97 10.85
CA VAL A 102 -16.50 -35.43 10.66
C VAL A 102 -16.56 -35.77 9.18
N THR A 103 -15.80 -36.78 8.75
CA THR A 103 -15.83 -37.30 7.37
C THR A 103 -17.17 -37.97 7.09
N ILE A 104 -17.76 -37.70 5.93
CA ILE A 104 -19.05 -38.30 5.54
C ILE A 104 -18.80 -39.75 5.10
N PRO A 105 -19.47 -40.76 5.67
CA PRO A 105 -19.35 -42.15 5.21
C PRO A 105 -19.82 -42.28 3.76
N ARG A 106 -18.99 -42.83 2.87
CA ARG A 106 -19.31 -42.96 1.42
C ARG A 106 -20.69 -43.59 1.13
N PRO A 107 -21.17 -44.64 1.84
CA PRO A 107 -22.51 -45.18 1.59
C PRO A 107 -23.67 -44.20 1.83
N LEU A 108 -23.47 -43.13 2.60
CA LEU A 108 -24.47 -42.07 2.80
C LEU A 108 -24.45 -41.02 1.69
N MET A 109 -23.41 -40.97 0.85
CA MET A 109 -23.35 -40.08 -0.32
C MET A 109 -24.16 -40.65 -1.49
N SER A 110 -24.32 -41.98 -1.55
CA SER A 110 -25.10 -42.70 -2.57
C SER A 110 -26.23 -43.52 -1.94
N ALA A 111 -26.91 -42.97 -0.93
CA ALA A 111 -28.02 -43.61 -0.23
C ALA A 111 -29.31 -43.56 -1.08
N PRO A 112 -30.22 -44.56 -0.97
CA PRO A 112 -31.47 -44.56 -1.74
C PRO A 112 -32.48 -43.49 -1.28
N THR A 113 -32.31 -42.93 -0.07
CA THR A 113 -33.13 -41.83 0.47
C THR A 113 -32.27 -40.78 1.16
N TYR A 114 -32.73 -39.53 1.15
CA TYR A 114 -32.08 -38.43 1.86
C TYR A 114 -32.05 -38.65 3.38
N LYS A 115 -33.01 -39.42 3.92
CA LYS A 115 -33.18 -39.62 5.36
C LYS A 115 -31.92 -40.15 6.05
N ASP A 116 -31.16 -41.05 5.43
CA ASP A 116 -29.96 -41.61 6.06
C ASP A 116 -28.84 -40.58 6.21
N LEU A 117 -28.63 -39.72 5.19
CA LEU A 117 -27.67 -38.62 5.24
C LEU A 117 -28.10 -37.54 6.25
N PHE A 118 -29.34 -37.06 6.17
CA PHE A 118 -29.82 -35.99 7.06
C PHE A 118 -29.95 -36.45 8.52
N ARG A 119 -30.27 -37.73 8.77
CA ARG A 119 -30.22 -38.33 10.11
C ARG A 119 -28.80 -38.41 10.66
N PHE A 120 -27.80 -38.76 9.83
CA PHE A 120 -26.39 -38.67 10.23
C PHE A 120 -26.01 -37.23 10.62
N ILE A 121 -26.39 -36.24 9.82
CA ILE A 121 -26.17 -34.81 10.11
C ILE A 121 -26.81 -34.41 11.45
N ALA A 122 -28.08 -34.77 11.68
CA ALA A 122 -28.79 -34.47 12.92
C ALA A 122 -28.20 -35.18 14.14
N LEU A 123 -27.64 -36.38 13.99
CA LEU A 123 -26.92 -37.09 15.06
C LEU A 123 -25.58 -36.42 15.40
N GLN A 124 -24.86 -35.87 14.43
CA GLN A 124 -23.66 -35.06 14.71
C GLN A 124 -24.03 -33.73 15.38
N MET A 125 -25.12 -33.09 14.95
CA MET A 125 -25.65 -31.89 15.61
C MET A 125 -26.08 -32.18 17.06
N ARG A 126 -26.73 -33.32 17.31
CA ARG A 126 -27.06 -33.80 18.66
C ARG A 126 -25.81 -33.88 19.54
N GLN A 127 -24.81 -34.64 19.13
CA GLN A 127 -23.59 -34.87 19.93
C GLN A 127 -22.84 -33.56 20.21
N PHE A 128 -22.85 -32.63 19.27
CA PHE A 128 -22.29 -31.29 19.45
C PHE A 128 -23.10 -30.45 20.46
N MET A 129 -24.43 -30.46 20.37
CA MET A 129 -25.32 -29.77 21.32
C MET A 129 -25.22 -30.35 22.73
N GLU A 130 -25.27 -31.68 22.89
CA GLU A 130 -25.14 -32.37 24.17
C GLU A 130 -23.78 -32.09 24.86
N LYS A 131 -22.74 -31.77 24.09
CA LYS A 131 -21.39 -31.46 24.59
C LYS A 131 -21.14 -29.97 24.86
N HIS A 132 -21.73 -29.07 24.08
CA HIS A 132 -21.39 -27.63 24.10
C HIS A 132 -22.57 -26.70 24.44
N HIS A 133 -23.81 -27.20 24.44
CA HIS A 133 -25.06 -26.48 24.68
C HIS A 133 -26.04 -27.35 25.51
N ALA A 134 -25.50 -28.11 26.48
CA ALA A 134 -26.24 -29.15 27.20
C ALA A 134 -27.51 -28.62 27.89
N ALA A 135 -27.44 -27.44 28.52
CA ALA A 135 -28.56 -26.81 29.20
C ALA A 135 -29.77 -26.55 28.27
N ASP A 136 -29.54 -26.20 27.01
CA ASP A 136 -30.63 -26.01 26.03
C ASP A 136 -31.33 -27.33 25.71
N VAL A 137 -30.55 -28.42 25.60
CA VAL A 137 -31.07 -29.78 25.35
C VAL A 137 -31.87 -30.27 26.56
N GLU A 138 -31.41 -30.01 27.78
CA GLU A 138 -32.10 -30.36 29.02
C GLU A 138 -33.41 -29.58 29.20
N ILE A 139 -33.39 -28.26 29.03
CA ILE A 139 -34.58 -27.39 29.10
C ILE A 139 -35.63 -27.84 28.07
N TRP A 140 -35.23 -28.05 26.82
CA TRP A 140 -36.12 -28.52 25.76
C TRP A 140 -36.67 -29.92 26.04
N THR A 141 -35.87 -30.81 26.62
CA THR A 141 -36.30 -32.15 27.04
C THR A 141 -37.31 -32.11 28.18
N SER A 142 -37.29 -31.10 29.07
CA SER A 142 -38.35 -30.89 30.07
C SER A 142 -39.65 -30.43 29.41
N LEU A 143 -39.59 -29.38 28.58
CA LEU A 143 -40.74 -28.83 27.86
C LEU A 143 -41.45 -29.87 26.97
N LEU A 144 -40.69 -30.79 26.37
CA LEU A 144 -41.21 -31.94 25.63
C LEU A 144 -41.96 -32.98 26.49
N ARG A 145 -41.64 -33.09 27.78
CA ARG A 145 -42.32 -33.99 28.75
C ARG A 145 -43.56 -33.34 29.36
N GLU A 146 -43.55 -32.02 29.50
CA GLU A 146 -44.68 -31.22 30.04
C GLU A 146 -45.89 -31.17 29.08
N GLY A 147 -45.72 -31.59 27.82
CA GLY A 147 -46.83 -32.08 26.99
C GLY A 147 -47.64 -31.02 26.25
N THR A 148 -47.24 -29.75 26.24
CA THR A 148 -47.88 -28.71 25.40
C THR A 148 -46.84 -27.70 24.92
N ILE A 149 -46.19 -28.00 23.79
CA ILE A 149 -45.33 -27.04 23.08
C ILE A 149 -46.20 -26.13 22.22
N THR A 150 -46.41 -24.90 22.69
CA THR A 150 -47.04 -23.82 21.91
C THR A 150 -46.03 -23.13 21.01
N ASP A 151 -46.50 -22.41 19.99
CA ASP A 151 -45.62 -21.59 19.13
C ASP A 151 -44.80 -20.56 19.92
N ASP A 152 -45.31 -20.12 21.07
CA ASP A 152 -44.60 -19.19 21.93
C ASP A 152 -43.42 -19.85 22.66
N ILE A 153 -43.59 -21.10 23.09
CA ILE A 153 -42.50 -21.93 23.62
C ILE A 153 -41.49 -22.23 22.50
N ARG A 154 -41.93 -22.53 21.27
CA ARG A 154 -41.02 -22.69 20.12
C ARG A 154 -40.21 -21.40 19.87
N ARG A 155 -40.85 -20.23 19.82
CA ARG A 155 -40.17 -18.93 19.62
C ARG A 155 -39.18 -18.57 20.74
N ARG A 156 -39.43 -18.98 21.99
CA ARG A 156 -38.55 -18.67 23.13
C ARG A 156 -37.39 -19.65 23.34
N HIS A 157 -37.48 -20.88 22.82
CA HIS A 157 -36.51 -21.93 23.15
C HIS A 157 -35.83 -22.61 21.94
N LEU A 158 -36.29 -22.40 20.70
CA LEU A 158 -35.55 -22.87 19.52
C LEU A 158 -34.43 -21.88 19.15
N LYS A 159 -33.19 -22.39 19.02
CA LYS A 159 -32.06 -21.63 18.50
C LYS A 159 -32.05 -21.63 16.96
N SER A 160 -31.73 -20.48 16.37
CA SER A 160 -31.57 -20.30 14.93
C SER A 160 -30.36 -21.09 14.39
N LEU A 161 -30.58 -21.82 13.30
CA LEU A 161 -29.58 -22.64 12.63
C LEU A 161 -29.42 -22.21 11.16
N GLY A 162 -28.21 -21.80 10.78
CA GLY A 162 -27.83 -21.62 9.39
C GLY A 162 -27.38 -22.93 8.75
N PHE A 163 -27.83 -23.22 7.53
CA PHE A 163 -27.42 -24.38 6.76
C PHE A 163 -26.64 -23.95 5.52
N THR A 164 -25.31 -24.12 5.58
CA THR A 164 -24.42 -23.99 4.42
C THR A 164 -24.46 -25.30 3.64
N PHE A 165 -25.01 -25.23 2.43
CA PHE A 165 -25.28 -26.38 1.57
C PHE A 165 -24.54 -26.18 0.23
N SER A 166 -23.37 -26.81 0.10
CA SER A 166 -22.42 -26.57 -1.00
C SER A 166 -22.78 -27.28 -2.32
N PHE A 167 -24.04 -27.22 -2.74
CA PHE A 167 -24.56 -27.82 -3.97
C PHE A 167 -25.39 -26.80 -4.77
N THR A 168 -25.86 -27.20 -5.95
CA THR A 168 -26.61 -26.33 -6.85
C THR A 168 -28.11 -26.49 -6.60
N PHE A 169 -28.77 -25.43 -6.11
CA PHE A 169 -30.19 -25.43 -5.76
C PHE A 169 -30.88 -24.14 -6.22
N ASP A 170 -32.12 -24.24 -6.66
CA ASP A 170 -32.96 -23.08 -6.96
C ASP A 170 -33.52 -22.52 -5.65
N GLN A 171 -33.07 -21.33 -5.24
CA GLN A 171 -33.48 -20.75 -3.96
C GLN A 171 -34.77 -19.92 -4.14
N HIS A 172 -35.77 -20.17 -3.30
CA HIS A 172 -37.08 -19.50 -3.37
C HIS A 172 -37.33 -18.53 -2.21
N ALA A 173 -36.61 -18.70 -1.10
CA ALA A 173 -36.56 -17.76 0.03
C ALA A 173 -35.26 -17.95 0.83
N LEU A 174 -35.00 -17.11 1.82
CA LEU A 174 -33.81 -17.22 2.68
C LEU A 174 -33.68 -18.61 3.35
N ASN A 175 -34.79 -19.29 3.66
CA ASN A 175 -34.83 -20.60 4.31
C ASN A 175 -35.57 -21.69 3.50
N ARG A 176 -35.65 -21.54 2.17
CA ARG A 176 -36.24 -22.52 1.25
C ARG A 176 -35.51 -22.51 -0.09
N GLY A 177 -35.18 -23.68 -0.60
CA GLY A 177 -34.85 -23.88 -2.01
C GLY A 177 -35.31 -25.23 -2.52
N GLU A 178 -34.78 -25.64 -3.66
CA GLU A 178 -35.02 -26.94 -4.28
C GLU A 178 -33.70 -27.48 -4.86
N LEU A 179 -33.25 -28.66 -4.42
CA LEU A 179 -32.04 -29.29 -4.95
C LEU A 179 -32.24 -29.66 -6.42
N LEU A 180 -31.45 -29.06 -7.31
CA LEU A 180 -31.59 -29.29 -8.76
C LEU A 180 -30.90 -30.58 -9.22
N TYR A 181 -29.70 -30.84 -8.73
CA TYR A 181 -28.94 -32.07 -8.96
C TYR A 181 -27.78 -32.17 -7.97
N TRP A 182 -27.28 -33.40 -7.74
CA TRP A 182 -26.09 -33.62 -6.93
C TRP A 182 -24.80 -33.37 -7.70
N THR A 183 -23.76 -33.01 -6.97
CA THR A 183 -22.38 -32.88 -7.46
C THR A 183 -21.43 -33.51 -6.44
N LYS A 184 -20.10 -33.45 -6.66
CA LYS A 184 -19.08 -33.82 -5.66
C LYS A 184 -19.24 -35.26 -5.13
N SER A 185 -19.56 -36.19 -6.04
CA SER A 185 -19.78 -37.62 -5.80
C SER A 185 -20.95 -37.99 -4.87
N PHE A 186 -21.95 -37.11 -4.71
CA PHE A 186 -23.25 -37.48 -4.17
C PHE A 186 -24.17 -37.99 -5.29
N ASP A 187 -25.03 -38.95 -4.97
CA ASP A 187 -26.12 -39.45 -5.81
C ASP A 187 -27.24 -40.03 -4.91
N ILE A 188 -28.15 -39.14 -4.47
CA ILE A 188 -29.32 -39.52 -3.66
C ILE A 188 -30.57 -39.09 -4.45
N PRO A 189 -31.14 -39.95 -5.31
CA PRO A 189 -32.20 -39.56 -6.25
C PRO A 189 -33.44 -38.98 -5.57
N ASP A 190 -33.84 -39.56 -4.42
CA ASP A 190 -34.96 -39.11 -3.60
C ASP A 190 -34.76 -37.72 -2.96
N ALA A 191 -33.56 -37.14 -2.99
CA ALA A 191 -33.32 -35.78 -2.51
C ALA A 191 -33.54 -34.69 -3.59
N VAL A 192 -33.50 -35.06 -4.87
CA VAL A 192 -33.62 -34.12 -5.99
C VAL A 192 -35.08 -33.65 -6.08
N GLY A 193 -35.29 -32.35 -6.33
CA GLY A 193 -36.62 -31.74 -6.28
C GLY A 193 -37.19 -31.55 -4.86
N ARG A 194 -36.35 -31.66 -3.81
CA ARG A 194 -36.74 -31.40 -2.41
C ARG A 194 -35.99 -30.21 -1.81
N ASP A 195 -36.60 -29.61 -0.79
CA ASP A 195 -36.05 -28.50 -0.02
C ASP A 195 -35.02 -28.96 1.03
N PRO A 196 -33.73 -28.59 0.91
CA PRO A 196 -32.70 -28.99 1.86
C PRO A 196 -32.97 -28.52 3.30
N CYS A 197 -33.66 -27.39 3.49
CA CYS A 197 -34.05 -26.92 4.82
C CYS A 197 -35.14 -27.79 5.44
N ALA A 198 -36.11 -28.25 4.64
CA ALA A 198 -37.15 -29.16 5.10
C ALA A 198 -36.58 -30.55 5.44
N MET A 199 -35.69 -31.09 4.59
CA MET A 199 -35.01 -32.38 4.83
C MET A 199 -34.13 -32.34 6.09
N LEU A 200 -33.48 -31.21 6.37
CA LEU A 200 -32.73 -31.01 7.61
C LEU A 200 -33.65 -30.85 8.83
N GLN A 201 -34.70 -30.01 8.75
CA GLN A 201 -35.62 -29.80 9.88
C GLN A 201 -36.33 -31.09 10.27
N GLU A 202 -36.74 -31.92 9.31
CA GLU A 202 -37.33 -33.25 9.58
C GLU A 202 -36.38 -34.11 10.43
N ALA A 203 -35.10 -34.20 10.06
CA ALA A 203 -34.12 -34.97 10.81
C ALA A 203 -33.79 -34.37 12.19
N LEU A 204 -33.80 -33.04 12.33
CA LEU A 204 -33.60 -32.37 13.63
C LEU A 204 -34.80 -32.54 14.57
N ASP A 205 -36.02 -32.51 14.04
CA ASP A 205 -37.26 -32.77 14.79
C ASP A 205 -37.38 -34.26 15.15
N GLU A 206 -36.98 -35.20 14.28
CA GLU A 206 -36.81 -36.62 14.61
C GLU A 206 -35.80 -36.82 15.77
N GLN A 207 -34.73 -36.01 15.81
CA GLN A 207 -33.79 -35.97 16.94
C GLN A 207 -34.26 -35.12 18.13
N ARG A 208 -35.42 -34.47 18.04
CA ARG A 208 -36.00 -33.61 19.09
C ARG A 208 -35.07 -32.49 19.56
N LEU A 209 -34.28 -31.90 18.67
CA LEU A 209 -33.33 -30.84 19.03
C LEU A 209 -34.01 -29.46 19.11
N PRO A 210 -33.53 -28.54 19.98
CA PRO A 210 -34.07 -27.18 20.10
C PRO A 210 -33.59 -26.26 18.97
N LEU A 211 -33.82 -26.65 17.71
CA LEU A 211 -33.25 -26.01 16.54
C LEU A 211 -34.29 -25.70 15.46
N LEU A 212 -34.16 -24.52 14.85
CA LEU A 212 -34.96 -24.11 13.70
C LEU A 212 -34.02 -23.72 12.55
N VAL A 213 -34.18 -24.34 11.37
CA VAL A 213 -33.41 -23.98 10.17
C VAL A 213 -33.93 -22.64 9.63
N THR A 214 -33.16 -21.58 9.84
CA THR A 214 -33.56 -20.18 9.55
C THR A 214 -32.91 -19.60 8.30
N ALA A 215 -31.88 -20.24 7.74
CA ALA A 215 -31.24 -19.81 6.50
C ALA A 215 -30.62 -20.99 5.73
N LEU A 216 -30.74 -20.93 4.40
CA LEU A 216 -30.02 -21.74 3.43
C LEU A 216 -29.00 -20.83 2.73
N ALA A 217 -27.75 -21.26 2.65
CA ALA A 217 -26.69 -20.51 1.99
C ALA A 217 -25.77 -21.44 1.18
N ASN A 218 -25.33 -20.97 0.02
CA ASN A 218 -24.16 -21.52 -0.65
C ASN A 218 -22.87 -21.06 0.07
N ASP A 219 -21.81 -21.86 0.04
CA ASP A 219 -20.55 -21.56 0.75
C ASP A 219 -19.87 -20.25 0.31
N THR A 220 -20.06 -19.85 -0.95
CA THR A 220 -19.59 -18.55 -1.47
C THR A 220 -20.31 -17.36 -0.81
N VAL A 221 -21.63 -17.47 -0.56
CA VAL A 221 -22.45 -16.44 0.11
C VAL A 221 -22.12 -16.39 1.60
N GLY A 222 -21.92 -17.55 2.24
CA GLY A 222 -21.41 -17.62 3.61
C GLY A 222 -20.03 -16.97 3.76
N THR A 223 -19.13 -17.19 2.79
CA THR A 223 -17.80 -16.58 2.72
C THR A 223 -17.89 -15.05 2.54
N LEU A 224 -18.77 -14.56 1.67
CA LEU A 224 -19.04 -13.14 1.45
C LEU A 224 -19.54 -12.47 2.75
N ALA A 225 -20.48 -13.09 3.46
CA ALA A 225 -21.05 -12.57 4.70
C ALA A 225 -20.04 -12.58 5.86
N ALA A 226 -19.31 -13.69 6.07
CA ALA A 226 -18.30 -13.80 7.12
C ALA A 226 -17.16 -12.78 6.93
N ARG A 227 -16.78 -12.48 5.67
CA ARG A 227 -15.79 -11.45 5.38
C ARG A 227 -16.31 -10.03 5.61
N ALA A 228 -17.60 -9.78 5.35
CA ALA A 228 -18.23 -8.50 5.64
C ALA A 228 -18.30 -8.20 7.16
N TYR A 229 -18.77 -9.18 7.96
CA TYR A 229 -18.84 -9.06 9.44
C TYR A 229 -17.46 -8.71 10.05
N THR A 230 -16.39 -9.28 9.51
CA THR A 230 -15.01 -9.08 10.01
C THR A 230 -14.29 -7.86 9.41
N SER A 231 -14.93 -7.04 8.57
CA SER A 231 -14.28 -5.85 7.97
C SER A 231 -15.23 -4.69 7.58
N PRO A 232 -16.20 -4.29 8.43
CA PRO A 232 -17.04 -3.12 8.15
C PRO A 232 -16.22 -1.82 8.09
N GLY A 233 -16.62 -0.89 7.21
CA GLY A 233 -16.08 0.48 7.14
C GLY A 233 -14.58 0.62 6.79
N ARG A 234 -13.87 -0.48 6.52
CA ARG A 234 -12.43 -0.49 6.15
C ARG A 234 -12.20 -0.86 4.68
N SER A 235 -12.94 -1.84 4.18
CA SER A 235 -13.00 -2.21 2.76
C SER A 235 -14.35 -2.84 2.47
N SER A 236 -15.05 -2.41 1.43
CA SER A 236 -16.29 -3.09 1.02
C SER A 236 -15.94 -4.49 0.51
N THR A 237 -16.59 -5.52 1.07
CA THR A 237 -16.40 -6.88 0.55
C THR A 237 -17.10 -6.97 -0.80
N VAL A 238 -16.33 -7.10 -1.88
CA VAL A 238 -16.84 -7.14 -3.26
C VAL A 238 -17.24 -8.55 -3.66
N VAL A 239 -16.42 -9.56 -3.32
CA VAL A 239 -16.62 -10.95 -3.68
C VAL A 239 -16.25 -11.88 -2.52
N GLY A 240 -17.04 -12.94 -2.31
CA GLY A 240 -16.63 -14.15 -1.60
C GLY A 240 -16.36 -15.24 -2.64
N ALA A 241 -15.20 -15.88 -2.62
CA ALA A 241 -14.78 -16.81 -3.67
C ALA A 241 -14.22 -18.11 -3.08
N ILE A 242 -14.50 -19.22 -3.74
CA ILE A 242 -14.00 -20.55 -3.42
C ILE A 242 -13.09 -21.02 -4.55
N PHE A 243 -11.87 -21.43 -4.19
CA PHE A 243 -10.91 -22.10 -5.07
C PHE A 243 -10.41 -23.33 -4.30
N GLY A 244 -11.09 -24.47 -4.49
CA GLY A 244 -10.87 -25.71 -3.73
C GLY A 244 -11.11 -26.93 -4.61
N THR A 245 -11.85 -27.93 -4.12
CA THR A 245 -12.30 -29.09 -4.92
C THR A 245 -13.10 -28.65 -6.14
N GLY A 246 -13.96 -27.64 -5.98
CA GLY A 246 -14.61 -26.89 -7.05
C GLY A 246 -14.20 -25.40 -7.05
N THR A 247 -14.80 -24.59 -7.92
CA THR A 247 -14.70 -23.13 -7.85
C THR A 247 -16.01 -22.43 -8.19
N ASN A 248 -16.36 -21.47 -7.34
CA ASN A 248 -17.55 -20.62 -7.46
C ASN A 248 -17.30 -19.31 -6.68
N GLY A 249 -18.12 -18.28 -6.87
CA GLY A 249 -18.10 -17.06 -6.07
C GLY A 249 -19.47 -16.40 -5.94
N ALA A 250 -19.57 -15.44 -5.01
CA ALA A 250 -20.76 -14.64 -4.76
C ALA A 250 -20.42 -13.16 -4.56
N TYR A 251 -21.35 -12.29 -4.92
CA TYR A 251 -21.23 -10.83 -4.81
C TYR A 251 -22.60 -10.19 -4.58
N MET A 252 -22.63 -8.90 -4.25
CA MET A 252 -23.88 -8.13 -4.18
C MET A 252 -24.19 -7.49 -5.54
N GLU A 253 -25.35 -7.82 -6.11
CA GLU A 253 -25.91 -7.19 -7.30
C GLU A 253 -27.14 -6.35 -6.93
N ARG A 254 -27.47 -5.35 -7.74
CA ARG A 254 -28.68 -4.52 -7.58
C ARG A 254 -29.93 -5.33 -7.90
N ILE A 255 -30.93 -5.31 -7.02
CA ILE A 255 -32.20 -6.05 -7.22
C ILE A 255 -32.88 -5.61 -8.53
N SER A 256 -32.80 -4.31 -8.86
CA SER A 256 -33.29 -3.71 -10.10
C SER A 256 -32.67 -4.24 -11.40
N ARG A 257 -31.59 -5.03 -11.34
CA ARG A 257 -30.97 -5.72 -12.49
C ARG A 257 -31.35 -7.20 -12.60
N ILE A 258 -31.91 -7.80 -11.54
CA ILE A 258 -32.26 -9.23 -11.51
C ILE A 258 -33.67 -9.43 -12.09
N THR A 259 -33.83 -9.22 -13.40
CA THR A 259 -35.16 -9.22 -14.05
C THR A 259 -35.87 -10.58 -14.00
N LYS A 260 -35.13 -11.67 -13.78
CA LYS A 260 -35.67 -13.03 -13.58
C LYS A 260 -36.21 -13.33 -12.18
N LEU A 261 -36.05 -12.42 -11.21
CA LEU A 261 -36.41 -12.66 -9.81
C LEU A 261 -37.93 -12.95 -9.68
N ARG A 262 -38.30 -14.22 -9.50
CA ARG A 262 -39.72 -14.66 -9.47
C ARG A 262 -40.54 -13.99 -8.37
N SER A 263 -39.87 -13.64 -7.27
CA SER A 263 -40.40 -12.89 -6.12
C SER A 263 -40.34 -11.37 -6.30
N GLY A 264 -39.92 -10.85 -7.46
CA GLY A 264 -39.65 -9.42 -7.71
C GLY A 264 -40.82 -8.49 -7.41
N GLN A 265 -42.06 -8.97 -7.51
CA GLN A 265 -43.25 -8.19 -7.09
C GLN A 265 -43.27 -7.84 -5.59
N ALA A 266 -42.64 -8.64 -4.73
CA ALA A 266 -42.47 -8.34 -3.30
C ALA A 266 -41.39 -7.27 -3.03
N TYR A 267 -40.55 -6.97 -4.02
CA TYR A 267 -39.49 -5.96 -3.97
C TYR A 267 -39.81 -4.72 -4.85
N LEU A 268 -40.98 -4.67 -5.49
CA LEU A 268 -41.45 -3.50 -6.24
C LEU A 268 -41.73 -2.35 -5.26
N GLY A 269 -40.89 -1.31 -5.31
CA GLY A 269 -40.95 -0.16 -4.42
C GLY A 269 -39.90 -0.17 -3.31
N GLU A 270 -38.99 -1.15 -3.26
CA GLU A 270 -37.73 -0.96 -2.55
C GLU A 270 -36.84 0.10 -3.24
N ASP A 271 -35.83 0.54 -2.50
CA ASP A 271 -34.80 1.50 -2.94
C ASP A 271 -34.15 1.08 -4.28
N PRO A 272 -33.96 1.99 -5.27
CA PRO A 272 -33.18 1.71 -6.48
C PRO A 272 -31.73 1.24 -6.22
N ASP A 273 -31.16 1.56 -5.04
CA ASP A 273 -29.88 1.08 -4.52
C ASP A 273 -29.97 -0.22 -3.70
N ALA A 274 -31.17 -0.84 -3.59
CA ALA A 274 -31.33 -2.15 -2.94
C ALA A 274 -30.55 -3.25 -3.67
N VAL A 275 -29.90 -4.12 -2.88
CA VAL A 275 -28.98 -5.16 -3.36
C VAL A 275 -29.34 -6.52 -2.79
N MET A 276 -28.91 -7.58 -3.47
CA MET A 276 -29.00 -8.96 -3.00
C MET A 276 -27.70 -9.71 -3.32
N ALA A 277 -27.27 -10.61 -2.44
CA ALA A 277 -26.16 -11.49 -2.75
C ALA A 277 -26.59 -12.52 -3.80
N LEU A 278 -25.83 -12.62 -4.89
CA LEU A 278 -25.97 -13.65 -5.92
C LEU A 278 -24.87 -14.67 -5.77
N ASN A 279 -25.24 -15.95 -5.75
CA ASN A 279 -24.33 -17.05 -6.00
C ASN A 279 -24.13 -17.17 -7.52
N THR A 280 -22.90 -17.01 -8.02
CA THR A 280 -22.68 -16.90 -9.48
C THR A 280 -22.87 -18.23 -10.22
N GLU A 281 -22.55 -19.35 -9.58
CA GLU A 281 -22.26 -20.65 -10.20
C GLU A 281 -21.33 -20.50 -11.41
N TRP A 282 -20.19 -19.84 -11.20
CA TRP A 282 -19.27 -19.52 -12.31
C TRP A 282 -18.54 -20.72 -12.93
N GLY A 283 -18.71 -21.93 -12.40
CA GLY A 283 -18.05 -23.14 -12.90
C GLY A 283 -18.41 -23.47 -14.36
N GLY A 284 -19.64 -23.15 -14.77
CA GLY A 284 -20.13 -23.26 -16.15
C GLY A 284 -19.85 -22.03 -17.02
N PHE A 285 -18.93 -21.15 -16.60
CA PHE A 285 -18.45 -20.08 -17.47
C PHE A 285 -17.91 -20.66 -18.79
N ASP A 286 -18.40 -20.12 -19.90
CA ASP A 286 -17.99 -20.48 -21.26
C ASP A 286 -17.96 -22.00 -21.58
N ASN A 287 -19.01 -22.73 -21.19
CA ASN A 287 -19.31 -24.10 -21.66
C ASN A 287 -19.41 -24.25 -23.21
N LYS A 288 -19.17 -23.18 -23.99
CA LYS A 288 -19.09 -23.20 -25.46
C LYS A 288 -17.65 -23.07 -25.99
N LEU A 289 -16.66 -22.91 -25.12
CA LEU A 289 -15.24 -22.75 -25.44
C LEU A 289 -14.96 -21.64 -26.47
N GLU A 290 -15.67 -20.51 -26.38
CA GLU A 290 -15.45 -19.35 -27.25
C GLU A 290 -14.22 -18.52 -26.82
N VAL A 291 -13.80 -18.63 -25.56
CA VAL A 291 -12.63 -17.92 -25.00
C VAL A 291 -11.72 -18.76 -24.10
N LEU A 292 -12.17 -19.92 -23.59
CA LEU A 292 -11.35 -20.75 -22.69
C LEU A 292 -10.23 -21.50 -23.43
N PRO A 293 -8.98 -21.49 -22.90
CA PRO A 293 -7.89 -22.26 -23.46
C PRO A 293 -8.20 -23.76 -23.33
N THR A 294 -7.99 -24.51 -24.40
CA THR A 294 -8.38 -25.91 -24.49
C THR A 294 -7.28 -26.73 -25.16
N THR A 295 -6.53 -27.44 -24.34
CA THR A 295 -5.56 -28.46 -24.76
C THR A 295 -6.29 -29.77 -25.09
N ARG A 296 -5.56 -30.78 -25.58
CA ARG A 296 -6.11 -32.15 -25.70
C ARG A 296 -6.54 -32.72 -24.34
N PHE A 297 -5.78 -32.45 -23.29
CA PHE A 297 -5.99 -33.01 -21.96
C PHE A 297 -7.24 -32.46 -21.28
N ASP A 298 -7.59 -31.20 -21.59
CA ASP A 298 -8.87 -30.61 -21.13
C ASP A 298 -10.07 -31.27 -21.78
N LYS A 299 -9.97 -31.73 -23.04
CA LYS A 299 -11.05 -32.45 -23.73
C LYS A 299 -11.18 -33.88 -23.23
N GLU A 300 -10.07 -34.61 -23.18
CA GLU A 300 -10.02 -35.99 -22.66
C GLU A 300 -10.54 -36.08 -21.22
N LEU A 301 -10.25 -35.07 -20.38
CA LEU A 301 -10.79 -34.97 -19.01
C LEU A 301 -12.28 -34.65 -18.98
N ASP A 302 -12.78 -33.86 -19.94
CA ASP A 302 -14.18 -33.45 -20.00
C ASP A 302 -15.09 -34.57 -20.54
N GLU A 303 -14.66 -35.21 -21.62
CA GLU A 303 -15.31 -36.37 -22.27
C GLU A 303 -15.45 -37.57 -21.31
N GLU A 304 -14.52 -37.74 -20.37
CA GLU A 304 -14.53 -38.80 -19.35
C GLU A 304 -15.12 -38.35 -17.99
N SER A 305 -15.55 -37.10 -17.83
CA SER A 305 -16.11 -36.61 -16.55
C SER A 305 -17.54 -37.08 -16.31
N VAL A 306 -18.02 -36.93 -15.07
CA VAL A 306 -19.42 -37.18 -14.69
C VAL A 306 -20.43 -36.19 -15.33
N ASN A 307 -19.95 -35.18 -16.05
CA ASN A 307 -20.74 -34.13 -16.70
C ASN A 307 -20.02 -33.55 -17.94
N PRO A 308 -19.93 -34.30 -19.06
CA PRO A 308 -19.33 -33.80 -20.30
C PRO A 308 -20.08 -32.58 -20.88
N ASP A 309 -19.36 -31.74 -21.63
CA ASP A 309 -19.82 -30.45 -22.20
C ASP A 309 -20.28 -29.41 -21.13
N ASP A 310 -19.89 -29.61 -19.87
CA ASP A 310 -20.30 -28.79 -18.73
C ASP A 310 -19.15 -28.50 -17.73
N GLN A 311 -19.33 -27.50 -16.85
CA GLN A 311 -18.37 -27.02 -15.85
C GLN A 311 -16.95 -26.75 -16.40
N HIS A 312 -16.84 -26.32 -17.66
CA HIS A 312 -15.57 -26.20 -18.38
C HIS A 312 -14.56 -25.26 -17.68
N PHE A 313 -15.02 -24.21 -17.01
CA PHE A 313 -14.14 -23.29 -16.27
C PHE A 313 -13.66 -23.89 -14.95
N GLU A 314 -14.55 -24.58 -14.22
CA GLU A 314 -14.19 -25.30 -13.00
C GLU A 314 -13.16 -26.40 -13.27
N LYS A 315 -13.36 -27.20 -14.33
CA LYS A 315 -12.42 -28.24 -14.78
C LYS A 315 -11.01 -27.73 -15.12
N ARG A 316 -10.86 -26.44 -15.39
CA ARG A 316 -9.56 -25.79 -15.72
C ARG A 316 -8.90 -25.06 -14.54
N ILE A 317 -9.59 -24.97 -13.39
CA ILE A 317 -9.13 -24.24 -12.19
C ILE A 317 -9.04 -25.11 -10.94
N SER A 318 -10.04 -25.94 -10.67
CA SER A 318 -10.23 -26.50 -9.33
C SER A 318 -9.36 -27.73 -9.04
N GLY A 319 -8.97 -27.88 -7.78
CA GLY A 319 -7.97 -28.86 -7.32
C GLY A 319 -8.37 -30.32 -7.48
N MET A 320 -9.63 -30.61 -7.82
CA MET A 320 -10.07 -31.94 -8.25
C MET A 320 -9.44 -32.33 -9.60
N TYR A 321 -9.36 -31.40 -10.55
CA TYR A 321 -9.00 -31.71 -11.94
C TYR A 321 -7.53 -31.41 -12.29
N LEU A 322 -6.86 -30.51 -11.55
CA LEU A 322 -5.46 -30.16 -11.84
C LEU A 322 -4.50 -31.37 -11.72
N GLY A 323 -4.79 -32.31 -10.83
CA GLY A 323 -4.04 -33.56 -10.70
C GLY A 323 -4.29 -34.54 -11.84
N GLU A 324 -5.54 -34.70 -12.25
CA GLU A 324 -5.93 -35.54 -13.40
C GLU A 324 -5.37 -35.01 -14.72
N LEU A 325 -5.31 -33.68 -14.92
CA LEU A 325 -4.61 -33.06 -16.05
C LEU A 325 -3.12 -33.48 -16.09
N LEU A 326 -2.43 -33.44 -14.94
CA LEU A 326 -1.04 -33.93 -14.87
C LEU A 326 -0.98 -35.43 -15.20
N ARG A 327 -1.87 -36.25 -14.65
CA ARG A 327 -1.91 -37.71 -14.91
C ARG A 327 -2.06 -38.01 -16.41
N ARG A 328 -2.99 -37.34 -17.09
CA ARG A 328 -3.23 -37.50 -18.53
C ARG A 328 -2.01 -37.11 -19.36
N ILE A 329 -1.32 -36.04 -19.01
CA ILE A 329 -0.05 -35.65 -19.65
C ILE A 329 1.03 -36.73 -19.47
N LEU A 330 1.22 -37.25 -18.25
CA LEU A 330 2.22 -38.28 -17.97
C LEU A 330 1.92 -39.60 -18.69
N VAL A 331 0.64 -40.00 -18.76
CA VAL A 331 0.18 -41.15 -19.55
C VAL A 331 0.44 -40.92 -21.05
N HIS A 332 0.06 -39.74 -21.59
CA HIS A 332 0.26 -39.42 -23.00
C HIS A 332 1.75 -39.43 -23.40
N LEU A 333 2.62 -38.81 -22.59
CA LEU A 333 4.06 -38.83 -22.83
C LEU A 333 4.59 -40.27 -22.91
N ARG A 334 4.16 -41.16 -21.99
CA ARG A 334 4.56 -42.58 -22.01
C ARG A 334 3.92 -43.40 -23.14
N GLN A 335 2.80 -42.96 -23.70
CA GLN A 335 2.24 -43.55 -24.95
C GLN A 335 3.04 -43.15 -26.19
N VAL A 336 3.65 -41.95 -26.21
CA VAL A 336 4.45 -41.44 -27.33
C VAL A 336 5.87 -42.04 -27.35
N ASP A 337 6.54 -42.12 -26.19
CA ASP A 337 7.73 -42.97 -26.01
C ASP A 337 7.66 -43.64 -24.63
N SER A 338 7.58 -44.97 -24.62
CA SER A 338 7.47 -45.78 -23.40
C SER A 338 8.71 -45.71 -22.49
N ARG A 339 9.79 -45.04 -22.94
CA ARG A 339 11.05 -44.82 -22.21
C ARG A 339 11.32 -43.34 -21.92
N ILE A 340 10.34 -42.45 -22.11
CA ILE A 340 10.51 -41.00 -21.91
C ILE A 340 10.76 -40.61 -20.45
N PHE A 341 10.38 -41.47 -19.50
CA PHE A 341 10.70 -41.37 -18.08
C PHE A 341 11.72 -42.44 -17.69
N ASP A 342 12.50 -42.21 -16.64
CA ASP A 342 13.36 -43.23 -16.01
C ASP A 342 12.58 -44.10 -15.03
N MET A 343 11.61 -43.50 -14.33
CA MET A 343 10.78 -44.18 -13.33
C MET A 343 10.12 -45.45 -13.88
N LYS A 344 10.26 -46.53 -13.12
CA LYS A 344 9.67 -47.84 -13.43
C LYS A 344 8.20 -47.85 -13.02
N VAL A 345 7.35 -47.59 -14.02
CA VAL A 345 5.89 -47.73 -13.95
C VAL A 345 5.51 -49.19 -14.17
N ALA A 346 5.04 -49.85 -13.10
CA ALA A 346 4.46 -51.19 -13.15
C ALA A 346 2.97 -51.16 -13.56
N GLU A 347 2.36 -52.30 -13.88
CA GLU A 347 0.96 -52.37 -14.33
C GLU A 347 -0.03 -51.95 -13.24
N GLU A 348 0.30 -52.24 -11.98
CA GLU A 348 -0.44 -51.82 -10.78
C GLU A 348 -0.20 -50.35 -10.37
N SER A 349 0.58 -49.58 -11.14
CA SER A 349 0.85 -48.17 -10.84
C SER A 349 -0.41 -47.32 -10.91
N LEU A 350 -0.58 -46.44 -9.92
CA LEU A 350 -1.71 -45.52 -9.88
C LEU A 350 -1.74 -44.53 -11.05
N LEU A 351 -0.64 -44.36 -11.80
CA LEU A 351 -0.64 -43.61 -13.07
C LEU A 351 -1.70 -44.15 -14.08
N HIS A 352 -1.99 -45.44 -14.02
CA HIS A 352 -2.99 -46.11 -14.87
C HIS A 352 -4.44 -45.96 -14.37
N VAL A 353 -4.66 -45.45 -13.15
CA VAL A 353 -5.98 -45.26 -12.54
C VAL A 353 -6.40 -43.78 -12.69
N PRO A 354 -7.59 -43.45 -13.23
CA PRO A 354 -8.12 -42.08 -13.24
C PRO A 354 -8.25 -41.45 -11.85
N ASP A 355 -8.13 -40.13 -11.77
CA ASP A 355 -8.27 -39.31 -10.55
C ASP A 355 -7.31 -39.68 -9.41
N SER A 356 -6.24 -40.42 -9.71
CA SER A 356 -5.28 -40.94 -8.73
C SER A 356 -4.23 -39.92 -8.27
N ILE A 357 -4.02 -38.87 -9.06
CA ILE A 357 -3.16 -37.74 -8.71
C ILE A 357 -4.07 -36.62 -8.23
N ASP A 358 -3.84 -36.13 -7.01
CA ASP A 358 -4.50 -34.93 -6.49
C ASP A 358 -3.62 -33.66 -6.69
N SER A 359 -4.20 -32.49 -6.43
CA SER A 359 -3.48 -31.21 -6.50
C SER A 359 -2.35 -31.06 -5.46
N SER A 360 -2.20 -31.96 -4.48
CA SER A 360 -1.12 -31.89 -3.49
C SER A 360 0.23 -32.29 -4.10
N LEU A 361 0.25 -33.22 -5.07
CA LEU A 361 1.49 -33.59 -5.78
C LEU A 361 2.04 -32.39 -6.56
N LEU A 362 1.18 -31.68 -7.30
CA LEU A 362 1.56 -30.45 -8.02
C LEU A 362 2.05 -29.38 -7.03
N SER A 363 1.32 -29.17 -5.94
CA SER A 363 1.67 -28.18 -4.90
C SER A 363 3.03 -28.46 -4.26
N LEU A 364 3.37 -29.74 -4.06
CA LEU A 364 4.66 -30.16 -3.52
C LEU A 364 5.77 -30.00 -4.56
N ALA A 365 5.55 -30.44 -5.80
CA ALA A 365 6.52 -30.33 -6.89
C ALA A 365 6.92 -28.87 -7.18
N VAL A 366 5.97 -27.92 -7.13
CA VAL A 366 6.24 -26.49 -7.30
C VAL A 366 6.90 -25.85 -6.07
N LYS A 367 6.62 -26.38 -4.87
CA LYS A 367 7.23 -25.91 -3.61
C LYS A 367 8.69 -26.36 -3.45
N ASP A 368 9.04 -27.51 -4.02
CA ASP A 368 10.37 -28.09 -3.89
C ASP A 368 11.44 -27.27 -4.63
N ARG A 369 12.33 -26.66 -3.85
CA ARG A 369 13.48 -25.87 -4.32
C ARG A 369 14.82 -26.57 -4.07
N SER A 370 14.82 -27.84 -3.66
CA SER A 370 16.08 -28.60 -3.54
C SER A 370 16.72 -28.82 -4.92
N PRO A 371 18.06 -28.85 -5.05
CA PRO A 371 18.73 -29.06 -6.34
C PRO A 371 18.29 -30.36 -7.03
N ASP A 372 18.21 -31.43 -6.23
CA ASP A 372 17.93 -32.81 -6.66
C ASP A 372 16.43 -33.16 -6.71
N LEU A 373 15.56 -32.22 -6.28
CA LEU A 373 14.10 -32.37 -6.18
C LEU A 373 13.64 -33.59 -5.35
N ASP A 374 14.37 -33.93 -4.28
CA ASP A 374 14.17 -35.16 -3.50
C ASP A 374 12.78 -35.29 -2.88
N ALA A 375 12.18 -34.19 -2.42
CA ALA A 375 10.82 -34.22 -1.89
C ALA A 375 9.81 -34.54 -3.01
N THR A 376 10.02 -33.99 -4.20
CA THR A 376 9.24 -34.28 -5.41
C THR A 376 9.41 -35.74 -5.84
N ARG A 377 10.64 -36.25 -5.90
CA ARG A 377 10.95 -37.64 -6.27
C ARG A 377 10.28 -38.63 -5.31
N LEU A 378 10.37 -38.37 -4.01
CA LEU A 378 9.71 -39.16 -2.97
C LEU A 378 8.18 -39.09 -3.09
N ALA A 379 7.61 -37.91 -3.35
CA ALA A 379 6.17 -37.74 -3.54
C ALA A 379 5.64 -38.46 -4.79
N VAL A 380 6.33 -38.33 -5.93
CA VAL A 380 5.99 -39.03 -7.18
C VAL A 380 6.06 -40.55 -6.99
N SER A 381 7.14 -41.06 -6.38
CA SER A 381 7.29 -42.49 -6.06
C SER A 381 6.14 -42.99 -5.17
N LYS A 382 5.82 -42.26 -4.09
CA LYS A 382 4.76 -42.61 -3.14
C LYS A 382 3.35 -42.54 -3.74
N VAL A 383 3.05 -41.51 -4.53
CA VAL A 383 1.70 -41.28 -5.10
C VAL A 383 1.43 -42.23 -6.28
N LEU A 384 2.39 -42.43 -7.17
CA LEU A 384 2.18 -43.29 -8.35
C LEU A 384 2.51 -44.78 -8.09
N GLY A 385 3.14 -45.12 -6.97
CA GLY A 385 3.65 -46.48 -6.70
C GLY A 385 4.89 -46.85 -7.55
N VAL A 386 5.57 -45.86 -8.12
CA VAL A 386 6.67 -46.05 -9.09
C VAL A 386 8.03 -46.10 -8.39
N LYS A 387 8.98 -46.78 -9.00
CA LYS A 387 10.36 -46.93 -8.50
C LYS A 387 11.35 -46.14 -9.36
N ASP A 388 12.52 -45.86 -8.81
CA ASP A 388 13.68 -45.30 -9.52
C ASP A 388 13.43 -43.95 -10.20
N VAL A 389 12.65 -43.07 -9.54
CA VAL A 389 12.35 -41.70 -10.04
C VAL A 389 13.63 -40.87 -10.13
N SER A 390 13.99 -40.45 -11.34
CA SER A 390 15.17 -39.62 -11.57
C SER A 390 14.92 -38.15 -11.23
N GLU A 391 16.00 -37.39 -11.11
CA GLU A 391 15.94 -35.93 -11.01
C GLU A 391 15.26 -35.31 -12.24
N THR A 392 15.52 -35.87 -13.44
CA THR A 392 14.90 -35.44 -14.70
C THR A 392 13.40 -35.72 -14.75
N ASP A 393 12.95 -36.87 -14.23
CA ASP A 393 11.52 -37.16 -14.06
C ASP A 393 10.82 -36.11 -13.19
N ALA A 394 11.40 -35.82 -12.02
CA ALA A 394 10.87 -34.82 -11.09
C ALA A 394 10.90 -33.40 -11.69
N ARG A 395 11.97 -33.04 -12.42
CA ARG A 395 12.11 -31.75 -13.10
C ARG A 395 11.10 -31.59 -14.23
N ALA A 396 10.80 -32.65 -14.98
CA ALA A 396 9.74 -32.68 -15.99
C ALA A 396 8.34 -32.52 -15.35
N ILE A 397 8.05 -33.29 -14.30
CA ILE A 397 6.78 -33.23 -13.55
C ILE A 397 6.56 -31.85 -12.93
N ARG A 398 7.62 -31.22 -12.39
CA ARG A 398 7.58 -29.85 -11.85
C ARG A 398 7.26 -28.82 -12.95
N ILE A 399 7.90 -28.89 -14.12
CA ILE A 399 7.62 -27.97 -15.24
C ILE A 399 6.14 -28.00 -15.65
N LEU A 400 5.56 -29.20 -15.73
CA LEU A 400 4.13 -29.38 -16.04
C LEU A 400 3.24 -28.83 -14.91
N SER A 401 3.60 -29.11 -13.64
CA SER A 401 2.87 -28.63 -12.47
C SER A 401 2.86 -27.10 -12.37
N GLU A 402 3.99 -26.44 -12.66
CA GLU A 402 4.09 -24.97 -12.72
C GLU A 402 3.17 -24.38 -13.81
N ALA A 403 3.08 -25.03 -14.98
CA ALA A 403 2.26 -24.55 -16.09
C ALA A 403 0.76 -24.72 -15.82
N ILE A 404 0.32 -25.89 -15.33
CA ILE A 404 -1.07 -26.16 -14.94
C ILE A 404 -1.52 -25.16 -13.87
N GLY A 405 -0.71 -24.97 -12.82
CA GLY A 405 -1.00 -24.02 -11.73
C GLY A 405 -1.04 -22.56 -12.18
N ARG A 406 -0.12 -22.15 -13.07
CA ARG A 406 -0.09 -20.81 -13.68
C ARG A 406 -1.36 -20.54 -14.50
N ARG A 407 -1.80 -21.51 -15.30
CA ARG A 407 -3.04 -21.40 -16.10
C ARG A 407 -4.25 -21.24 -15.20
N ALA A 408 -4.40 -22.12 -14.20
CA ALA A 408 -5.50 -22.08 -13.23
C ALA A 408 -5.57 -20.71 -12.53
N ALA A 409 -4.45 -20.19 -12.01
CA ALA A 409 -4.41 -18.88 -11.34
C ALA A 409 -4.77 -17.70 -12.26
N ARG A 410 -4.40 -17.75 -13.55
CA ARG A 410 -4.75 -16.73 -14.54
C ARG A 410 -6.20 -16.83 -15.03
N LEU A 411 -6.82 -18.00 -14.93
CA LEU A 411 -8.26 -18.18 -15.13
C LEU A 411 -9.05 -17.72 -13.89
N SER A 412 -8.59 -18.00 -12.67
CA SER A 412 -9.19 -17.46 -11.44
C SER A 412 -9.29 -15.93 -11.43
N SER A 413 -8.31 -15.22 -12.00
CA SER A 413 -8.34 -13.75 -12.06
C SER A 413 -9.40 -13.20 -13.03
N VAL A 414 -9.81 -13.96 -14.05
CA VAL A 414 -10.94 -13.62 -14.95
C VAL A 414 -12.23 -13.48 -14.16
N ALA A 415 -12.52 -14.44 -13.27
CA ALA A 415 -13.74 -14.43 -12.46
C ALA A 415 -13.74 -13.30 -11.42
N ILE A 416 -12.60 -13.09 -10.74
CA ILE A 416 -12.43 -12.01 -9.76
C ILE A 416 -12.59 -10.64 -10.44
N ALA A 417 -11.96 -10.42 -11.60
CA ALA A 417 -12.07 -9.17 -12.34
C ALA A 417 -13.50 -8.96 -12.88
N GLY A 418 -14.11 -10.00 -13.45
CA GLY A 418 -15.48 -9.97 -13.97
C GLY A 418 -16.50 -9.61 -12.90
N VAL A 419 -16.46 -10.26 -11.74
CA VAL A 419 -17.35 -9.95 -10.61
C VAL A 419 -17.08 -8.56 -10.04
N ALA A 420 -15.82 -8.16 -9.89
CA ALA A 420 -15.50 -6.85 -9.33
C ALA A 420 -15.97 -5.69 -10.21
N LEU A 421 -15.86 -5.84 -11.54
CA LEU A 421 -16.42 -4.92 -12.53
C LEU A 421 -17.96 -4.96 -12.54
N GLN A 422 -18.57 -6.15 -12.58
CA GLN A 422 -20.04 -6.33 -12.60
C GLN A 422 -20.74 -5.67 -11.42
N SER A 423 -20.14 -5.77 -10.22
CA SER A 423 -20.69 -5.22 -8.98
C SER A 423 -20.88 -3.70 -8.97
N GLY A 424 -20.27 -2.97 -9.92
CA GLY A 424 -20.24 -1.51 -9.95
C GLY A 424 -19.46 -0.85 -8.79
N ARG A 425 -18.94 -1.63 -7.81
CA ARG A 425 -18.23 -1.12 -6.62
C ARG A 425 -16.85 -0.56 -6.96
N LEU A 426 -16.26 -0.96 -8.08
CA LEU A 426 -15.10 -0.30 -8.69
C LEU A 426 -15.48 0.92 -9.55
N SER A 427 -16.75 1.05 -9.93
CA SER A 427 -17.25 2.07 -10.87
C SER A 427 -17.89 3.29 -10.21
N ALA A 428 -18.00 3.33 -8.88
CA ALA A 428 -18.35 4.54 -8.14
C ALA A 428 -17.38 5.72 -8.41
N THR A 429 -16.18 5.43 -8.92
CA THR A 429 -15.17 6.42 -9.35
C THR A 429 -15.10 6.59 -10.88
N LEU A 430 -16.04 6.01 -11.65
CA LEU A 430 -16.03 5.96 -13.13
C LEU A 430 -17.38 6.33 -13.78
N ALA A 431 -18.35 6.82 -13.01
CA ALA A 431 -19.75 6.94 -13.43
C ALA A 431 -20.20 8.31 -14.01
N THR A 432 -19.29 9.05 -14.66
CA THR A 432 -19.64 10.15 -15.59
C THR A 432 -18.56 10.23 -16.69
N THR A 433 -18.85 10.03 -17.98
CA THR A 433 -20.12 9.75 -18.67
C THR A 433 -19.91 8.74 -19.81
N SER A 434 -21.00 8.11 -20.29
CA SER A 434 -21.03 7.52 -21.62
C SER A 434 -22.25 8.03 -22.38
N LYS A 435 -22.06 8.34 -23.67
CA LYS A 435 -23.11 8.48 -24.69
C LYS A 435 -22.55 7.99 -26.04
N PRO A 436 -23.42 7.63 -27.00
CA PRO A 436 -23.11 6.52 -27.91
C PRO A 436 -22.10 6.86 -29.01
N VAL A 437 -21.50 5.81 -29.55
CA VAL A 437 -20.68 5.88 -30.77
C VAL A 437 -21.58 6.24 -31.94
N ASP A 438 -21.30 7.38 -32.56
CA ASP A 438 -21.71 7.71 -33.92
C ASP A 438 -20.44 7.96 -34.74
N VAL A 439 -20.36 7.44 -35.97
CA VAL A 439 -19.08 7.27 -36.67
C VAL A 439 -18.78 8.49 -37.54
N SER A 440 -17.96 9.40 -37.01
CA SER A 440 -17.47 10.58 -37.75
C SER A 440 -15.96 10.78 -37.57
N TRP A 441 -15.31 11.37 -38.59
CA TRP A 441 -13.86 11.58 -38.65
C TRP A 441 -13.47 12.95 -38.08
N GLY A 442 -12.45 12.98 -37.20
CA GLY A 442 -11.85 14.19 -36.63
C GLY A 442 -11.20 13.89 -35.28
N VAL A 443 -9.87 13.85 -35.09
CA VAL A 443 -8.81 14.85 -35.33
C VAL A 443 -8.84 16.00 -34.30
N GLY A 444 -7.93 15.93 -33.32
CA GLY A 444 -7.81 16.82 -32.15
C GLY A 444 -7.76 15.99 -30.86
N LEU A 445 -6.82 16.17 -29.92
CA LEU A 445 -6.23 17.44 -29.49
C LEU A 445 -4.69 17.53 -29.56
N ASN A 446 -3.98 16.46 -29.95
CA ASN A 446 -2.50 16.45 -30.12
C ASN A 446 -1.98 17.29 -31.30
N ILE A 447 -2.85 18.07 -31.96
CA ILE A 447 -2.49 18.99 -33.04
C ILE A 447 -2.41 20.45 -32.55
N LEU A 448 -2.95 20.79 -31.36
CA LEU A 448 -2.90 22.18 -30.87
C LEU A 448 -1.48 22.61 -30.45
N THR A 449 -0.67 21.75 -29.83
CA THR A 449 0.74 22.10 -29.50
C THR A 449 1.57 22.31 -30.77
N PRO A 450 1.53 21.41 -31.78
CA PRO A 450 2.11 21.66 -33.10
C PRO A 450 1.53 22.88 -33.82
N LEU A 451 0.25 23.22 -33.64
CA LEU A 451 -0.35 24.44 -34.21
C LEU A 451 0.14 25.70 -33.50
N PHE A 452 0.34 25.72 -32.19
CA PHE A 452 0.92 26.90 -31.52
C PHE A 452 2.37 27.14 -31.94
N TYR A 453 3.22 26.09 -31.99
CA TYR A 453 4.57 26.22 -32.54
C TYR A 453 4.59 26.48 -34.06
N GLY A 454 3.63 25.94 -34.80
CA GLY A 454 3.46 26.16 -36.24
C GLY A 454 3.02 27.59 -36.56
N VAL A 455 2.08 28.15 -35.80
CA VAL A 455 1.64 29.55 -35.89
C VAL A 455 2.72 30.49 -35.40
N GLN A 456 3.46 30.16 -34.32
CA GLN A 456 4.63 30.94 -33.89
C GLN A 456 5.72 30.97 -34.99
N SER A 457 5.99 29.82 -35.62
CA SER A 457 6.94 29.71 -36.73
C SER A 457 6.47 30.45 -37.99
N LEU A 458 5.19 30.30 -38.36
CA LEU A 458 4.58 30.96 -39.51
C LEU A 458 4.51 32.48 -39.29
N TRP A 459 4.17 32.94 -38.08
CA TRP A 459 4.19 34.34 -37.70
C TRP A 459 5.60 34.93 -37.75
N ASN A 460 6.61 34.20 -37.26
CA ASN A 460 8.02 34.61 -37.42
C ASN A 460 8.48 34.62 -38.89
N LEU A 461 7.96 33.72 -39.73
CA LEU A 461 8.23 33.71 -41.18
C LEU A 461 7.57 34.92 -41.86
N VAL A 462 6.30 35.19 -41.56
CA VAL A 462 5.50 36.31 -42.09
C VAL A 462 6.03 37.65 -41.61
N ALA A 463 6.43 37.80 -40.34
CA ALA A 463 7.04 39.02 -39.82
C ALA A 463 8.40 39.32 -40.48
N ARG A 464 9.19 38.28 -40.78
CA ARG A 464 10.43 38.40 -41.58
C ARG A 464 10.15 38.74 -43.05
N TRP A 465 9.05 38.26 -43.62
CA TRP A 465 8.66 38.51 -45.02
C TRP A 465 7.99 39.89 -45.22
N LEU A 466 7.34 40.42 -44.19
CA LEU A 466 6.68 41.74 -44.17
C LEU A 466 7.52 42.85 -43.52
N HIS A 467 8.74 42.55 -43.06
CA HIS A 467 9.68 43.49 -42.42
C HIS A 467 9.14 44.30 -41.22
N VAL A 468 8.11 43.80 -40.52
CA VAL A 468 7.49 44.50 -39.38
C VAL A 468 8.44 44.55 -38.19
N THR A 469 8.78 45.76 -37.73
CA THR A 469 9.75 46.00 -36.65
C THR A 469 9.07 46.57 -35.41
N VAL A 470 8.95 45.76 -34.35
CA VAL A 470 8.42 46.21 -33.05
C VAL A 470 9.55 46.73 -32.17
N ARG A 471 9.39 47.90 -31.56
CA ARG A 471 10.29 48.45 -30.54
C ARG A 471 9.57 48.54 -29.19
N THR A 472 10.10 47.87 -28.18
CA THR A 472 9.71 48.04 -26.77
C THR A 472 10.83 48.78 -26.02
N GLN A 473 10.50 49.89 -25.35
CA GLN A 473 11.42 50.55 -24.42
C GLN A 473 11.22 50.01 -23.00
N THR A 474 12.31 49.66 -22.33
CA THR A 474 12.32 49.27 -20.91
C THR A 474 12.92 50.41 -20.08
N THR A 475 12.12 51.03 -19.22
CA THR A 475 12.59 51.94 -18.16
C THR A 475 12.79 51.17 -16.86
N SER A 476 13.97 51.34 -16.25
CA SER A 476 14.34 50.64 -15.01
C SER A 476 13.65 51.22 -13.79
N VAL A 477 13.17 50.35 -12.88
CA VAL A 477 12.77 50.73 -11.52
C VAL A 477 13.40 49.76 -10.52
N THR A 478 14.20 50.30 -9.60
CA THR A 478 14.73 49.60 -8.44
C THR A 478 13.66 49.52 -7.33
N MET A 479 13.39 48.32 -6.81
CA MET A 479 12.63 48.16 -5.56
C MET A 479 13.58 47.94 -4.38
N GLN A 480 13.30 48.63 -3.27
CA GLN A 480 14.07 48.54 -2.03
C GLN A 480 13.55 47.42 -1.12
N PHE A 481 14.40 46.95 -0.21
CA PHE A 481 14.05 46.02 0.86
C PHE A 481 13.02 46.65 1.81
N SER A 482 11.82 46.06 1.93
CA SER A 482 10.87 46.37 3.01
C SER A 482 9.86 45.23 3.26
N THR A 483 9.31 44.64 2.19
CA THR A 483 8.10 43.77 2.25
C THR A 483 8.36 42.28 2.46
N LEU A 484 9.55 41.86 2.89
CA LEU A 484 9.88 40.43 3.10
C LEU A 484 9.61 39.92 4.53
N LEU A 485 9.39 40.80 5.51
CA LEU A 485 9.34 40.40 6.93
C LEU A 485 7.95 39.91 7.40
N SER A 486 6.89 40.21 6.65
CA SER A 486 5.50 39.83 7.03
C SER A 486 5.11 38.41 6.60
N ILE A 487 5.75 37.85 5.57
CA ILE A 487 5.48 36.49 5.07
C ILE A 487 6.23 35.44 5.89
N LEU A 488 7.41 35.79 6.43
CA LEU A 488 8.23 34.92 7.29
C LEU A 488 7.61 34.63 8.67
N ALA A 489 6.51 35.29 9.04
CA ALA A 489 5.73 34.99 10.25
C ALA A 489 4.60 33.97 10.03
N GLY A 490 4.28 33.62 8.77
CA GLY A 490 3.15 32.75 8.43
C GLY A 490 3.46 31.25 8.33
N ALA A 491 4.72 30.86 8.44
CA ALA A 491 5.18 29.46 8.33
C ALA A 491 4.90 28.65 9.62
N GLY A 492 3.63 28.52 9.97
CA GLY A 492 3.19 27.68 11.10
C GLY A 492 3.52 26.21 10.86
N LEU A 493 4.21 25.59 11.82
CA LEU A 493 4.58 24.17 11.83
C LEU A 493 3.36 23.28 11.55
N THR A 494 3.31 22.65 10.37
CA THR A 494 2.36 21.57 10.10
C THR A 494 2.75 20.36 10.94
N SER A 495 1.95 20.06 11.96
CA SER A 495 2.28 18.99 12.90
C SER A 495 2.19 17.63 12.21
N ALA A 496 3.30 16.91 12.17
CA ALA A 496 3.25 15.47 12.03
C ALA A 496 2.55 14.92 13.28
N HIS A 497 1.43 14.22 13.08
CA HIS A 497 0.50 13.77 14.13
C HIS A 497 -0.29 14.90 14.81
N MET A 498 -1.33 14.53 15.56
CA MET A 498 -2.36 15.42 16.08
C MET A 498 -2.44 15.34 17.60
N ALA A 499 -2.66 16.49 18.25
CA ALA A 499 -2.81 16.61 19.70
C ALA A 499 -4.10 17.34 20.08
N MET A 500 -4.60 17.09 21.29
CA MET A 500 -5.61 17.92 21.94
C MET A 500 -5.05 19.32 22.19
N THR A 501 -5.76 20.35 21.73
CA THR A 501 -5.40 21.77 21.93
C THR A 501 -6.26 22.44 22.99
N ASP A 502 -7.54 22.06 23.07
CA ASP A 502 -8.51 22.54 24.07
C ASP A 502 -9.41 21.37 24.54
N PRO A 503 -9.69 21.22 25.85
CA PRO A 503 -9.02 21.88 26.97
C PRO A 503 -7.52 21.56 26.99
N ALA A 504 -6.70 22.58 27.29
CA ALA A 504 -5.25 22.52 27.09
C ALA A 504 -4.55 21.42 27.95
N PRO A 505 -3.84 20.44 27.34
CA PRO A 505 -3.24 19.35 28.10
C PRO A 505 -2.16 19.76 29.10
N LEU A 506 -1.94 18.94 30.14
CA LEU A 506 -0.81 19.07 31.07
C LEU A 506 0.52 19.12 30.29
N ARG A 507 1.40 20.08 30.60
CA ARG A 507 2.68 20.32 29.88
C ARG A 507 2.57 20.69 28.40
N SER A 508 1.38 20.92 27.86
CA SER A 508 1.23 21.57 26.54
C SER A 508 1.75 23.01 26.59
N LYS A 509 2.31 23.49 25.47
CA LYS A 509 2.62 24.91 25.24
C LYS A 509 1.38 25.83 25.25
N THR A 510 0.17 25.26 25.13
CA THR A 510 -1.11 25.99 25.17
C THR A 510 -1.74 26.06 26.56
N ASN A 511 -1.18 25.33 27.54
CA ASN A 511 -1.71 25.32 28.90
C ASN A 511 -1.08 26.45 29.72
N PRO A 512 -1.88 27.38 30.29
CA PRO A 512 -1.36 28.54 31.03
C PRO A 512 -0.61 28.17 32.31
N ASN A 513 -0.78 26.94 32.80
CA ASN A 513 -0.17 26.44 34.03
C ASN A 513 1.19 25.74 33.78
N THR A 514 1.59 25.53 32.52
CA THR A 514 2.90 24.96 32.18
C THR A 514 4.03 25.94 32.51
N SER A 515 4.92 25.58 33.44
CA SER A 515 6.06 26.44 33.80
C SER A 515 6.96 26.80 32.60
N PRO A 516 7.52 28.03 32.54
CA PRO A 516 8.40 28.45 31.45
C PRO A 516 9.56 27.48 31.21
N GLY A 517 9.72 27.04 29.96
CA GLY A 517 10.75 26.08 29.55
C GLY A 517 10.47 24.61 29.90
N SER A 518 9.34 24.29 30.57
CA SER A 518 9.01 22.91 30.98
C SER A 518 8.07 22.15 30.02
N ALA A 519 7.60 22.83 28.96
CA ALA A 519 6.64 22.31 27.99
C ALA A 519 7.17 21.14 27.16
N ASP A 520 6.32 20.12 26.94
CA ASP A 520 6.64 19.01 26.03
C ASP A 520 6.21 19.35 24.60
N TYR A 521 7.21 19.48 23.72
CA TYR A 521 7.02 19.71 22.29
C TYR A 521 6.69 18.43 21.50
N SER A 522 6.79 17.25 22.14
CA SER A 522 6.41 15.96 21.55
C SER A 522 4.93 15.61 21.71
N TYR A 523 4.08 16.52 22.20
CA TYR A 523 2.72 16.18 22.65
C TYR A 523 1.79 15.57 21.59
N SER A 524 2.08 15.76 20.30
CA SER A 524 1.39 15.12 19.17
C SER A 524 1.89 13.71 18.86
N SER A 525 3.08 13.30 19.31
CA SER A 525 3.63 11.96 19.14
C SER A 525 2.88 10.91 19.99
N PRO A 526 2.85 9.63 19.55
CA PRO A 526 2.24 8.56 20.32
C PRO A 526 2.96 8.31 21.67
N LEU A 527 2.32 7.51 22.51
CA LEU A 527 2.93 6.92 23.70
C LEU A 527 4.01 5.89 23.31
N SER A 528 4.94 5.67 24.23
CA SER A 528 5.95 4.60 24.13
C SER A 528 5.29 3.24 23.94
N ALA A 529 5.74 2.48 22.93
CA ALA A 529 5.28 1.10 22.70
C ALA A 529 5.57 0.14 23.88
N GLY A 530 6.47 0.52 24.79
CA GLY A 530 6.72 -0.20 26.05
C GLY A 530 5.78 0.18 27.20
N GLY A 531 4.82 1.10 26.99
CA GLY A 531 3.86 1.57 28.00
C GLY A 531 4.46 2.43 29.13
N SER A 532 5.75 2.77 29.05
CA SER A 532 6.52 3.46 30.11
C SER A 532 6.03 4.87 30.45
N ASP A 533 5.26 5.49 29.56
CA ASP A 533 4.68 6.82 29.67
C ASP A 533 3.13 6.78 29.67
N TYR A 534 2.52 5.59 29.77
CA TYR A 534 1.10 5.43 29.99
C TYR A 534 0.77 5.50 31.50
N PRO A 535 -0.26 6.26 31.93
CA PRO A 535 -1.16 7.11 31.15
C PRO A 535 -0.61 8.54 30.96
N CYS A 536 -1.19 9.28 30.01
CA CYS A 536 -1.03 10.74 29.88
C CYS A 536 0.44 11.24 29.80
N LYS A 537 1.31 10.50 29.10
CA LYS A 537 2.77 10.77 29.01
C LYS A 537 3.49 10.88 30.36
N GLY A 538 2.95 10.26 31.41
CA GLY A 538 3.49 10.31 32.78
C GLY A 538 3.23 11.62 33.55
N TYR A 539 2.57 12.61 32.95
CA TYR A 539 2.39 13.94 33.53
C TYR A 539 1.34 14.01 34.67
N LEU A 540 0.67 12.90 34.99
CA LEU A 540 -0.19 12.75 36.18
C LEU A 540 0.57 12.95 37.51
N SER A 541 1.90 12.86 37.47
CA SER A 541 2.80 13.20 38.57
C SER A 541 2.74 14.68 39.00
N LEU A 542 2.10 15.56 38.21
CA LEU A 542 1.94 16.99 38.50
C LEU A 542 0.64 17.32 39.28
N LEU A 543 -0.28 16.37 39.46
CA LEU A 543 -1.56 16.59 40.16
C LEU A 543 -1.34 17.07 41.61
N GLY A 544 -2.15 18.03 42.07
CA GLY A 544 -1.95 18.70 43.36
C GLY A 544 -0.80 19.73 43.38
N THR A 545 -0.20 20.05 42.22
CA THR A 545 0.69 21.21 42.05
C THR A 545 0.03 22.30 41.22
N SER A 546 0.56 23.52 41.25
CA SER A 546 0.05 24.63 40.43
C SER A 546 0.13 24.36 38.92
N GLU A 547 1.01 23.47 38.45
CA GLU A 547 1.09 23.10 37.02
C GLU A 547 -0.10 22.26 36.53
N ALA A 548 -0.88 21.68 37.46
CA ALA A 548 -2.04 20.86 37.16
C ALA A 548 -3.38 21.51 37.53
N ALA A 549 -3.39 22.82 37.82
CA ALA A 549 -4.63 23.54 38.07
C ALA A 549 -5.63 23.42 36.88
N PRO A 550 -6.95 23.41 37.12
CA PRO A 550 -7.94 23.19 36.07
C PRO A 550 -7.88 24.24 34.96
N VAL A 551 -8.02 23.80 33.71
CA VAL A 551 -8.03 24.66 32.51
C VAL A 551 -9.42 24.93 31.95
N ALA A 552 -10.45 24.21 32.42
CA ALA A 552 -11.85 24.42 32.06
C ALA A 552 -12.80 24.02 33.22
N GLU A 553 -13.99 24.62 33.28
CA GLU A 553 -15.07 24.23 34.19
C GLU A 553 -16.33 23.83 33.41
N TRP A 554 -16.80 22.61 33.62
CA TRP A 554 -17.92 21.98 32.91
C TRP A 554 -19.01 21.52 33.89
N ASN A 555 -20.26 21.41 33.43
CA ASN A 555 -21.40 20.94 34.21
C ASN A 555 -21.86 19.56 33.74
N ALA A 556 -22.17 18.66 34.68
CA ALA A 556 -22.78 17.36 34.37
C ALA A 556 -24.07 17.53 33.55
N GLY A 557 -24.27 16.70 32.53
CA GLY A 557 -25.35 16.83 31.54
C GLY A 557 -25.08 17.85 30.42
N GLY A 558 -24.01 18.65 30.52
CA GLY A 558 -23.64 19.64 29.50
C GLY A 558 -23.02 19.03 28.24
N LYS A 559 -23.05 19.79 27.14
CA LYS A 559 -22.40 19.44 25.86
C LYS A 559 -21.08 20.20 25.73
N TYR A 560 -20.03 19.48 25.37
CA TYR A 560 -18.65 19.98 25.32
C TYR A 560 -17.91 19.38 24.13
N SER A 561 -16.76 19.95 23.79
CA SER A 561 -15.89 19.46 22.72
C SER A 561 -14.46 19.31 23.21
N VAL A 562 -13.71 18.46 22.51
CA VAL A 562 -12.24 18.44 22.54
C VAL A 562 -11.75 18.91 21.18
N SER A 563 -11.05 20.03 21.12
CA SER A 563 -10.46 20.55 19.89
C SER A 563 -9.12 19.88 19.62
N LEU A 564 -8.89 19.42 18.38
CA LEU A 564 -7.64 18.80 17.96
C LEU A 564 -6.88 19.68 16.96
N SER A 565 -5.55 19.75 17.13
CA SER A 565 -4.63 20.44 16.22
C SER A 565 -4.69 19.87 14.81
N SER A 566 -4.56 20.74 13.79
CA SER A 566 -4.32 20.30 12.42
C SER A 566 -3.00 19.50 12.31
N GLY A 567 -3.08 18.33 11.69
CA GLY A 567 -1.95 17.42 11.52
C GLY A 567 -2.34 16.13 10.80
N ALA A 568 -1.41 15.19 10.72
CA ALA A 568 -1.63 13.90 10.04
C ALA A 568 -2.61 13.00 10.84
N SER A 569 -3.76 12.70 10.24
CA SER A 569 -4.82 11.90 10.86
C SER A 569 -4.66 10.39 10.71
N HIS A 570 -3.66 9.90 9.97
CA HIS A 570 -3.42 8.47 9.69
C HIS A 570 -4.66 7.72 9.19
N GLY A 571 -5.45 8.35 8.30
CA GLY A 571 -6.72 7.82 7.81
C GLY A 571 -7.83 7.75 8.88
N GLY A 572 -7.67 8.52 9.97
CA GLY A 572 -8.46 8.45 11.18
C GLY A 572 -8.05 7.30 12.08
N GLY A 573 -9.03 6.63 12.67
CA GLY A 573 -8.80 5.66 13.75
C GLY A 573 -10.01 5.56 14.65
N SER A 574 -9.77 5.18 15.91
CA SER A 574 -10.79 5.29 16.96
C SER A 574 -10.28 6.13 18.10
N CYS A 575 -11.06 7.11 18.53
CA CYS A 575 -10.77 7.95 19.70
C CYS A 575 -11.73 7.64 20.84
N GLN A 576 -11.31 7.90 22.08
CA GLN A 576 -12.19 7.87 23.24
C GLN A 576 -11.99 9.12 24.09
N ILE A 577 -13.08 9.63 24.64
CA ILE A 577 -13.06 10.65 25.71
C ILE A 577 -13.33 9.94 27.01
N SER A 578 -12.44 10.09 27.98
CA SER A 578 -12.51 9.43 29.28
C SER A 578 -12.29 10.40 30.43
N LEU A 579 -12.86 10.11 31.59
CA LEU A 579 -12.64 10.85 32.84
C LEU A 579 -12.06 9.97 33.94
N SER A 580 -11.15 10.53 34.72
CA SER A 580 -10.66 9.96 35.97
C SER A 580 -10.91 10.92 37.15
N PHE A 581 -11.31 10.34 38.28
CA PHE A 581 -11.57 11.02 39.54
C PHE A 581 -10.67 10.51 40.68
N ASP A 582 -9.68 9.66 40.37
CA ASP A 582 -8.76 9.01 41.34
C ASP A 582 -7.28 9.33 41.09
N GLY A 583 -7.01 10.34 40.27
CA GLY A 583 -5.68 10.77 39.85
C GLY A 583 -5.12 10.01 38.65
N GLY A 584 -5.98 9.54 37.75
CA GLY A 584 -5.59 8.79 36.54
C GLY A 584 -5.25 7.32 36.79
N LYS A 585 -5.71 6.73 37.90
CA LYS A 585 -5.53 5.28 38.18
C LYS A 585 -6.60 4.44 37.50
N THR A 586 -7.82 4.96 37.42
CA THR A 586 -8.90 4.41 36.59
C THR A 586 -9.50 5.51 35.72
N PHE A 587 -9.80 5.17 34.47
CA PHE A 587 -10.47 6.04 33.50
C PHE A 587 -11.80 5.41 33.09
N LYS A 588 -12.88 6.18 33.17
CA LYS A 588 -14.20 5.81 32.65
C LYS A 588 -14.39 6.47 31.29
N VAL A 589 -14.56 5.67 30.24
CA VAL A 589 -14.91 6.17 28.90
C VAL A 589 -16.31 6.76 28.95
N ILE A 590 -16.46 8.04 28.59
CA ILE A 590 -17.75 8.74 28.49
C ILE A 590 -18.20 8.94 27.02
N HIS A 591 -17.27 8.86 26.07
CA HIS A 591 -17.59 8.91 24.64
C HIS A 591 -16.58 8.10 23.81
N SER A 592 -17.00 7.57 22.65
CA SER A 592 -16.12 6.84 21.73
C SER A 592 -16.46 7.15 20.27
N TYR A 593 -15.48 7.67 19.55
CA TYR A 593 -15.56 7.98 18.12
C TYR A 593 -14.86 6.87 17.34
N VAL A 594 -15.62 5.93 16.79
CA VAL A 594 -15.07 4.70 16.17
C VAL A 594 -14.95 4.84 14.65
N GLY A 595 -13.78 4.52 14.10
CA GLY A 595 -13.57 4.28 12.66
C GLY A 595 -13.29 5.50 11.76
N GLY A 596 -13.30 6.73 12.31
CA GLY A 596 -13.09 7.97 11.56
C GLY A 596 -12.54 9.15 12.40
N CYS A 597 -11.98 8.90 13.58
CA CYS A 597 -11.40 9.94 14.43
C CYS A 597 -9.88 9.76 14.60
N PRO A 598 -9.07 10.84 14.55
CA PRO A 598 -9.46 12.22 14.25
C PRO A 598 -9.78 12.40 12.76
N THR A 599 -10.49 13.47 12.44
CA THR A 599 -10.74 13.89 11.06
C THR A 599 -9.51 14.54 10.44
N GLU A 600 -9.35 14.40 9.13
CA GLU A 600 -8.26 15.02 8.37
C GLU A 600 -8.35 16.55 8.46
N GLY A 601 -7.27 17.19 8.91
CA GLY A 601 -7.21 18.64 9.13
C GLY A 601 -7.50 19.12 10.57
N GLY A 602 -7.95 18.25 11.49
CA GLY A 602 -8.31 18.64 12.87
C GLY A 602 -9.81 18.76 13.10
N GLY A 603 -10.19 19.56 14.11
CA GLY A 603 -11.58 19.90 14.41
C GLY A 603 -12.04 19.57 15.84
N ASP A 604 -13.31 19.88 16.11
CA ASP A 604 -13.94 19.75 17.42
C ASP A 604 -14.69 18.42 17.57
N LEU A 605 -14.22 17.59 18.51
CA LEU A 605 -14.85 16.34 18.89
C LEU A 605 -15.94 16.59 19.94
N GLY A 606 -17.18 16.85 19.49
CA GLY A 606 -18.32 17.15 20.36
C GLY A 606 -18.99 15.93 21.03
N PHE A 607 -19.08 15.95 22.36
CA PHE A 607 -19.72 14.92 23.20
C PHE A 607 -20.68 15.56 24.23
N THR A 608 -21.38 14.71 24.99
CA THR A 608 -22.20 15.11 26.15
C THR A 608 -21.61 14.49 27.41
N LEU A 609 -21.42 15.29 28.44
CA LEU A 609 -20.98 14.83 29.76
C LEU A 609 -22.19 14.18 30.48
N PRO A 610 -22.12 12.92 30.97
CA PRO A 610 -23.26 12.28 31.63
C PRO A 610 -23.79 13.09 32.82
N ALA A 611 -25.11 13.08 33.04
CA ALA A 611 -25.77 13.87 34.09
C ALA A 611 -25.44 13.37 35.53
N ASP A 612 -25.03 12.11 35.63
CA ASP A 612 -24.55 11.43 36.84
C ASP A 612 -23.02 11.56 37.05
N THR A 613 -22.32 12.35 36.21
CA THR A 613 -20.87 12.58 36.38
C THR A 613 -20.59 13.23 37.73
N PRO A 614 -19.72 12.65 38.58
CA PRO A 614 -19.39 13.22 39.89
C PRO A 614 -18.80 14.64 39.80
N SER A 615 -19.17 15.49 40.76
CA SER A 615 -18.53 16.78 40.96
C SER A 615 -17.09 16.63 41.45
N SER A 616 -16.14 17.39 40.90
CA SER A 616 -14.74 17.35 41.30
C SER A 616 -13.99 18.60 40.83
N ASP A 617 -13.13 19.15 41.70
CA ASP A 617 -12.30 20.30 41.37
C ASP A 617 -11.03 19.94 40.55
N GLU A 618 -10.64 18.66 40.48
CA GLU A 618 -9.45 18.18 39.74
C GLU A 618 -9.75 16.86 38.98
N ALA A 619 -10.76 16.86 38.10
CA ALA A 619 -11.04 15.70 37.26
C ALA A 619 -10.07 15.65 36.06
N VAL A 620 -9.48 14.49 35.77
CA VAL A 620 -8.60 14.32 34.61
C VAL A 620 -9.41 13.88 33.41
N LEU A 621 -9.54 14.77 32.42
CA LEU A 621 -10.03 14.43 31.08
C LEU A 621 -8.89 13.82 30.27
N ALA A 622 -9.17 12.73 29.56
CA ALA A 622 -8.25 12.14 28.59
C ALA A 622 -8.92 11.97 27.22
N TRP A 623 -8.28 12.52 26.18
CA TRP A 623 -8.47 12.08 24.81
C TRP A 623 -7.45 10.98 24.52
N SER A 624 -7.91 9.77 24.20
CA SER A 624 -7.07 8.72 23.63
C SER A 624 -7.43 8.47 22.17
N TRP A 625 -6.46 8.06 21.36
CA TRP A 625 -6.63 7.72 19.95
C TRP A 625 -5.73 6.56 19.55
N PHE A 626 -6.25 5.68 18.70
CA PHE A 626 -5.45 4.66 18.01
C PHE A 626 -5.69 4.74 16.50
N ASN A 627 -4.63 5.00 15.73
CA ASN A 627 -4.62 5.27 14.29
C ASN A 627 -5.08 4.09 13.41
N LYS A 628 -5.67 4.40 12.24
CA LYS A 628 -6.20 3.42 11.27
C LYS A 628 -5.15 2.88 10.31
N VAL A 629 -4.17 3.71 9.95
CA VAL A 629 -3.11 3.45 8.96
C VAL A 629 -1.74 3.73 9.59
N GLY A 630 -0.70 3.02 9.14
CA GLY A 630 0.64 3.06 9.75
C GLY A 630 0.83 2.04 10.87
N ASN A 631 1.90 2.22 11.66
CA ASN A 631 2.16 1.40 12.85
C ASN A 631 0.98 1.53 13.84
N ARG A 632 0.55 0.42 14.46
CA ARG A 632 -0.64 0.45 15.35
C ARG A 632 -0.29 1.04 16.71
N GLU A 633 -0.43 2.35 16.82
CA GLU A 633 0.04 3.17 17.93
C GLU A 633 -1.13 3.62 18.84
N MET A 634 -0.77 4.12 20.03
CA MET A 634 -1.71 4.73 20.98
C MET A 634 -1.25 6.14 21.32
N TYR A 635 -2.15 7.10 21.17
CA TYR A 635 -1.99 8.50 21.56
C TYR A 635 -2.86 8.73 22.80
N MET A 636 -2.39 9.52 23.77
CA MET A 636 -3.18 9.91 24.93
C MET A 636 -2.76 11.30 25.42
N ASN A 637 -3.66 12.27 25.33
CA ASN A 637 -3.46 13.62 25.84
C ASN A 637 -4.47 13.89 26.96
N CYS A 638 -4.02 14.51 28.05
CA CYS A 638 -4.86 14.69 29.23
C CYS A 638 -4.79 16.12 29.78
N ALA A 639 -5.94 16.64 30.18
CA ALA A 639 -6.12 17.96 30.79
C ALA A 639 -6.86 17.82 32.13
N VAL A 640 -6.67 18.77 33.04
CA VAL A 640 -7.42 18.83 34.29
C VAL A 640 -8.60 19.79 34.12
N ILE A 641 -9.79 19.35 34.48
CA ILE A 641 -11.03 20.11 34.42
C ILE A 641 -11.75 20.09 35.76
N LYS A 642 -12.53 21.14 36.03
CA LYS A 642 -13.49 21.17 37.13
C LYS A 642 -14.85 20.71 36.62
N VAL A 643 -15.51 19.82 37.38
CA VAL A 643 -16.85 19.32 37.07
C VAL A 643 -17.82 19.72 38.18
N SER A 644 -18.88 20.41 37.78
CA SER A 644 -19.92 20.97 38.64
C SER A 644 -21.30 20.35 38.34
N GLY A 645 -22.26 20.51 39.25
CA GLY A 645 -23.69 20.23 39.01
C GLY A 645 -24.15 18.76 39.01
N GLY A 646 -23.24 17.77 39.03
CA GLY A 646 -23.62 16.35 39.13
C GLY A 646 -24.26 16.00 40.47
N SER A 647 -25.18 15.03 40.49
CA SER A 647 -25.81 14.54 41.73
C SER A 647 -24.79 13.80 42.61
N GLY A 648 -24.23 14.52 43.58
CA GLY A 648 -22.98 14.13 44.25
C GLY A 648 -23.01 12.81 45.02
N GLY A 649 -22.23 11.83 44.52
CA GLY A 649 -21.65 10.76 45.33
C GLY A 649 -20.30 11.21 45.89
N ALA A 650 -20.12 11.13 47.21
CA ALA A 650 -18.90 11.59 47.90
C ALA A 650 -17.64 10.77 47.49
N PRO A 651 -16.42 11.36 47.59
CA PRO A 651 -15.21 10.77 47.01
C PRO A 651 -14.80 9.45 47.69
N MET A 652 -14.69 8.40 46.89
CA MET A 652 -14.42 7.04 47.36
C MET A 652 -12.92 6.82 47.66
N ARG A 653 -12.46 7.27 48.83
CA ARG A 653 -11.09 7.03 49.31
C ARG A 653 -10.90 5.56 49.69
N CYS A 654 -9.76 4.97 49.29
CA CYS A 654 -9.52 3.53 49.39
C CYS A 654 -9.19 3.06 50.83
N HIS A 655 -9.94 2.06 51.31
CA HIS A 655 -9.52 1.15 52.38
C HIS A 655 -9.92 -0.30 52.07
N ARG A 656 -9.28 -1.27 52.74
CA ARG A 656 -9.05 -2.63 52.21
C ARG A 656 -9.52 -3.73 53.16
N ARG A 657 -10.33 -4.65 52.61
CA ARG A 657 -10.70 -6.00 53.12
C ARG A 657 -11.37 -6.08 54.50
N GLU A 658 -12.39 -6.93 54.55
CA GLU A 658 -12.47 -7.95 55.60
C GLU A 658 -12.96 -9.28 54.99
N THR A 659 -12.92 -10.37 55.75
CA THR A 659 -13.07 -11.77 55.26
C THR A 659 -14.24 -12.48 55.93
N ALA A 660 -14.94 -13.36 55.21
CA ALA A 660 -15.87 -14.32 55.81
C ALA A 660 -15.92 -15.64 55.03
N ASP A 661 -15.44 -16.70 55.68
CA ASP A 661 -15.75 -18.12 55.50
C ASP A 661 -15.47 -18.73 56.89
N PRO A 662 -16.42 -19.48 57.50
CA PRO A 662 -16.51 -20.93 57.24
C PRO A 662 -17.97 -21.45 57.13
N ASP A 663 -18.20 -22.58 56.45
CA ASP A 663 -18.14 -23.92 57.10
C ASP A 663 -18.48 -25.11 56.16
N LEU A 664 -18.17 -26.34 56.63
CA LEU A 664 -18.70 -27.65 56.19
C LEU A 664 -18.30 -28.26 54.81
N ALA A 665 -17.13 -28.93 54.83
CA ALA A 665 -16.98 -30.40 54.62
C ALA A 665 -16.86 -31.08 53.21
N GLN A 666 -15.66 -31.67 53.00
CA GLN A 666 -15.33 -33.01 52.42
C GLN A 666 -15.28 -33.26 50.89
N GLY A 667 -14.28 -34.07 50.47
CA GLY A 667 -14.02 -34.61 49.11
C GLY A 667 -12.84 -33.92 48.39
N GLN A 668 -11.58 -34.35 48.48
CA GLN A 668 -10.89 -35.48 47.79
C GLN A 668 -10.86 -35.35 46.24
N GLU A 669 -9.74 -35.55 45.51
CA GLU A 669 -8.43 -36.12 45.89
C GLU A 669 -7.25 -35.83 44.90
N VAL A 670 -5.99 -35.76 45.41
CA VAL A 670 -4.63 -35.94 44.79
C VAL A 670 -4.27 -35.41 43.36
N VAL A 671 -3.01 -35.26 42.89
CA VAL A 671 -1.61 -35.55 43.34
C VAL A 671 -0.64 -34.39 42.89
N PRO A 672 0.65 -34.30 43.30
CA PRO A 672 1.36 -33.01 43.43
C PRO A 672 2.70 -32.80 42.65
N ALA A 673 3.24 -31.58 42.74
CA ALA A 673 4.68 -31.23 42.80
C ALA A 673 4.82 -29.90 43.58
N VAL A 674 5.41 -29.80 44.79
CA VAL A 674 6.84 -29.98 45.18
C VAL A 674 7.74 -28.94 44.46
N VAL A 675 7.93 -27.70 44.94
CA VAL A 675 8.55 -27.14 46.18
C VAL A 675 10.05 -26.80 46.02
N LEU A 676 10.40 -25.49 46.14
CA LEU A 676 11.46 -24.88 46.99
C LEU A 676 11.48 -23.33 46.77
N VAL A 677 11.04 -22.45 47.70
CA VAL A 677 11.79 -21.82 48.86
C VAL A 677 12.70 -20.63 48.44
N LEU A 678 12.83 -19.46 49.11
CA LEU A 678 12.35 -18.80 50.36
C LEU A 678 12.10 -17.28 50.05
N ALA A 679 11.13 -16.55 50.64
CA ALA A 679 11.11 -15.80 51.93
C ALA A 679 12.12 -14.62 52.06
N THR A 680 11.93 -13.55 52.86
CA THR A 680 11.05 -13.35 54.05
C THR A 680 10.13 -12.09 53.98
N GLN A 681 9.87 -11.38 55.10
CA GLN A 681 8.49 -11.12 55.57
C GLN A 681 8.38 -10.13 56.78
N ALA A 682 7.40 -9.21 56.79
CA ALA A 682 7.01 -8.31 57.91
C ALA A 682 5.56 -7.75 57.68
N LEU A 683 4.64 -7.34 58.60
CA LEU A 683 4.55 -7.08 60.06
C LEU A 683 5.16 -5.74 60.58
N VAL A 684 4.62 -4.95 61.53
CA VAL A 684 3.43 -4.97 62.46
C VAL A 684 2.77 -3.55 62.46
N LEU A 685 1.44 -3.34 62.26
CA LEU A 685 0.31 -3.13 63.23
C LEU A 685 0.51 -1.95 64.26
N VAL A 686 -0.45 -1.07 64.63
CA VAL A 686 -1.67 -1.25 65.52
C VAL A 686 -2.55 0.07 65.67
N LEU A 687 -3.90 -0.03 65.80
CA LEU A 687 -4.98 0.86 66.39
C LEU A 687 -5.43 2.29 65.89
N VAL A 688 -6.67 2.37 65.31
CA VAL A 688 -7.96 3.01 65.79
C VAL A 688 -8.26 4.57 65.81
N PRO A 689 -9.54 5.04 65.61
CA PRO A 689 -9.89 6.38 65.01
C PRO A 689 -11.09 7.23 65.59
N GLY A 690 -11.56 8.32 64.91
CA GLY A 690 -12.93 8.91 65.07
C GLY A 690 -13.31 10.28 64.38
N LEU A 691 -14.55 10.37 63.81
CA LEU A 691 -15.54 11.51 63.60
C LEU A 691 -15.14 12.91 63.01
N GLY A 692 -15.96 13.75 62.31
CA GLY A 692 -17.34 13.69 61.71
C GLY A 692 -17.97 15.09 61.27
N LEU A 693 -19.04 15.11 60.41
CA LEU A 693 -20.01 16.23 60.04
C LEU A 693 -19.53 17.48 59.20
N GLY A 694 -20.31 18.28 58.41
CA GLY A 694 -21.69 18.21 57.82
C GLY A 694 -22.28 19.56 57.20
N LEU A 695 -23.23 19.49 56.21
CA LEU A 695 -24.20 20.54 55.66
C LEU A 695 -23.69 21.79 54.86
N GLY A 696 -24.43 22.51 53.96
CA GLY A 696 -25.72 22.32 53.21
C GLY A 696 -26.37 23.59 52.51
N LEU A 697 -27.19 23.40 51.43
CA LEU A 697 -28.25 24.28 50.78
C LEU A 697 -27.92 25.58 49.94
N VAL A 698 -28.81 26.23 49.10
CA VAL A 698 -29.82 25.83 48.04
C VAL A 698 -30.55 27.04 47.30
N LEU A 699 -31.04 26.87 46.03
CA LEU A 699 -32.11 27.65 45.26
C LEU A 699 -31.88 29.14 44.75
N VAL A 700 -32.58 29.80 43.76
CA VAL A 700 -33.62 29.48 42.70
C VAL A 700 -33.85 30.62 41.62
N LEU A 701 -34.45 30.30 40.43
CA LEU A 701 -35.20 31.14 39.40
C LEU A 701 -34.56 32.45 38.81
N VAL A 702 -35.07 33.13 37.75
CA VAL A 702 -35.41 32.81 36.33
C VAL A 702 -35.81 34.13 35.58
N LEU A 703 -35.56 34.20 34.25
CA LEU A 703 -35.94 35.21 33.20
C LEU A 703 -36.68 36.53 33.56
N GLY A 704 -36.31 37.67 32.92
CA GLY A 704 -37.06 38.93 33.10
C GLY A 704 -36.87 40.16 32.18
N LEU A 705 -36.32 40.08 30.96
CA LEU A 705 -36.26 41.19 29.95
C LEU A 705 -35.50 42.50 30.36
N ALA A 706 -35.19 43.35 29.36
CA ALA A 706 -34.40 44.57 29.54
C ALA A 706 -34.94 45.75 28.72
N LEU A 707 -34.85 46.98 29.26
CA LEU A 707 -34.75 48.22 28.48
C LEU A 707 -34.30 49.43 29.35
N GLN A 708 -33.33 50.17 28.79
CA GLN A 708 -32.79 51.52 29.08
C GLN A 708 -33.38 52.41 30.20
N ALA A 709 -32.47 53.05 30.96
CA ALA A 709 -32.60 54.42 31.47
C ALA A 709 -31.20 55.10 31.54
N LEU A 710 -31.13 56.44 31.42
CA LEU A 710 -29.89 57.21 31.25
C LEU A 710 -29.59 58.17 32.43
N GLY A 711 -28.37 58.09 32.95
CA GLY A 711 -27.52 59.26 33.25
C GLY A 711 -27.60 59.98 34.62
N LEU A 712 -26.48 60.65 34.95
CA LEU A 712 -26.23 61.61 36.06
C LEU A 712 -26.16 61.01 37.49
N GLY A 713 -25.20 61.35 38.37
CA GLY A 713 -23.96 62.14 38.22
C GLY A 713 -23.27 62.54 39.57
N LEU A 714 -22.08 63.19 39.48
CA LEU A 714 -21.32 63.97 40.51
C LEU A 714 -20.38 63.28 41.56
N GLY A 715 -19.07 63.61 41.52
CA GLY A 715 -18.40 64.35 42.63
C GLY A 715 -17.06 63.90 43.30
N LEU A 716 -15.88 64.37 42.82
CA LEU A 716 -14.56 64.52 43.52
C LEU A 716 -13.83 63.22 44.01
N GLY A 717 -12.58 63.16 44.57
CA GLY A 717 -11.41 64.06 44.83
C GLY A 717 -10.39 63.35 45.81
N LEU A 718 -9.15 63.79 46.16
CA LEU A 718 -8.19 64.83 45.70
C LEU A 718 -6.78 64.72 46.42
N GLY A 719 -5.64 64.57 45.70
CA GLY A 719 -4.23 64.75 46.20
C GLY A 719 -3.57 63.60 46.99
N LEU A 720 -2.22 63.48 47.21
CA LEU A 720 -1.00 64.26 46.84
C LEU A 720 0.31 63.37 46.95
N ALA A 721 1.49 63.87 46.53
CA ALA A 721 2.83 63.18 46.54
C ALA A 721 3.79 63.73 47.64
N PRO A 722 5.12 63.36 47.80
CA PRO A 722 6.22 63.59 46.82
C PRO A 722 7.45 62.59 46.87
N ALA A 723 8.59 62.95 46.23
CA ALA A 723 9.89 62.25 46.22
C ALA A 723 11.07 63.16 46.65
N PRO A 724 12.35 62.70 46.70
CA PRO A 724 13.36 63.25 45.76
C PRO A 724 14.54 62.30 45.38
N ALA A 725 15.30 62.61 44.29
CA ALA A 725 16.53 61.87 43.90
C ALA A 725 17.50 62.67 42.97
N PRO A 726 18.84 62.46 43.06
CA PRO A 726 19.86 62.81 42.04
C PRO A 726 20.20 61.59 41.12
N ALA A 727 20.86 61.66 39.95
CA ALA A 727 21.65 62.66 39.19
C ALA A 727 23.19 62.57 39.35
N PRO A 728 24.00 62.99 38.35
CA PRO A 728 23.66 63.59 37.03
C PRO A 728 24.10 62.72 35.82
N ALA A 729 24.25 63.26 34.60
CA ALA A 729 23.22 63.67 33.62
C ALA A 729 23.84 64.51 32.46
N LEU A 730 23.58 64.18 31.19
CA LEU A 730 23.87 65.05 30.03
C LEU A 730 22.91 64.78 28.84
N ALA A 731 22.66 65.81 28.02
CA ALA A 731 21.72 65.85 26.87
C ALA A 731 22.29 66.83 25.79
N PRO A 732 21.62 67.19 24.66
CA PRO A 732 20.23 67.66 24.55
C PRO A 732 19.40 67.08 23.36
N ALA A 733 18.14 67.50 23.25
CA ALA A 733 17.22 67.19 22.16
C ALA A 733 16.53 68.46 21.59
N LEU A 734 16.06 68.39 20.34
CA LEU A 734 15.16 69.33 19.64
C LEU A 734 14.52 68.56 18.47
N GLY A 735 13.23 68.67 18.11
CA GLY A 735 12.10 69.33 18.80
C GLY A 735 10.90 69.55 17.84
N LEU A 736 9.67 69.46 18.37
CA LEU A 736 8.36 69.85 17.75
C LEU A 736 7.87 69.05 16.51
N GLY A 737 6.56 68.75 16.45
CA GLY A 737 5.95 68.10 15.27
C GLY A 737 4.56 67.48 15.44
N LEU A 738 3.56 68.25 15.89
CA LEU A 738 2.09 68.02 15.79
C LEU A 738 1.56 66.60 15.50
N GLY A 739 0.85 66.00 16.46
CA GLY A 739 0.05 64.79 16.24
C GLY A 739 -1.42 65.07 16.00
N LEU A 740 -2.18 64.04 15.60
CA LEU A 740 -3.62 63.94 15.82
C LEU A 740 -3.97 62.46 15.99
N GLY A 741 -4.47 62.09 17.17
CA GLY A 741 -4.99 60.76 17.46
C GLY A 741 -6.44 60.87 17.91
N LEU A 742 -7.34 60.25 17.16
CA LEU A 742 -8.69 59.86 17.58
C LEU A 742 -9.03 58.58 16.85
N GLY A 743 -9.43 57.54 17.58
CA GLY A 743 -10.26 56.48 17.04
C GLY A 743 -11.67 56.65 17.58
N LEU A 744 -12.65 56.00 16.95
CA LEU A 744 -13.80 55.35 17.58
C LEU A 744 -14.65 54.64 16.51
N ASP A 745 -15.06 53.42 16.85
CA ASP A 745 -16.29 52.69 16.52
C ASP A 745 -16.82 52.47 15.08
N LEU A 746 -17.37 51.26 14.97
CA LEU A 746 -18.52 50.80 14.18
C LEU A 746 -18.34 50.34 12.73
N ASP A 747 -19.19 49.36 12.39
CA ASP A 747 -19.28 48.65 11.11
C ASP A 747 -19.90 49.47 9.97
N LEU A 748 -19.77 48.89 8.76
CA LEU A 748 -20.72 48.87 7.64
C LEU A 748 -20.27 49.57 6.31
N ALA A 749 -20.50 48.85 5.21
CA ALA A 749 -20.63 49.31 3.81
C ALA A 749 -19.43 49.95 3.06
N LEU A 750 -18.77 49.10 2.26
CA LEU A 750 -18.51 49.21 0.80
C LEU A 750 -18.01 50.53 0.13
N ALA A 751 -17.05 50.36 -0.81
CA ALA A 751 -16.57 51.31 -1.84
C ALA A 751 -15.56 52.41 -1.36
N LEU A 752 -14.74 53.06 -2.20
CA LEU A 752 -14.66 53.13 -3.68
C LEU A 752 -13.21 53.46 -4.19
N VAL A 753 -12.81 52.86 -5.34
CA VAL A 753 -11.84 53.33 -6.38
C VAL A 753 -10.45 53.92 -6.01
N VAL A 754 -9.40 53.30 -6.58
CA VAL A 754 -8.24 53.88 -7.30
C VAL A 754 -7.36 52.71 -7.80
N ALA A 755 -6.76 52.65 -9.00
CA ALA A 755 -6.96 53.33 -10.29
C ALA A 755 -6.33 52.44 -11.42
N ILE A 756 -6.39 52.85 -12.71
CA ILE A 756 -5.81 52.09 -13.84
C ILE A 756 -4.99 53.02 -14.76
N GLN A 757 -3.85 52.52 -15.28
CA GLN A 757 -3.22 53.04 -16.50
C GLN A 757 -3.12 51.92 -17.55
N ALA A 758 -3.29 52.26 -18.82
CA ALA A 758 -3.33 51.31 -19.93
C ALA A 758 -2.14 51.51 -20.88
N VAL A 759 -1.62 50.40 -21.42
CA VAL A 759 -0.63 50.41 -22.51
C VAL A 759 -1.37 50.31 -23.84
N ALA A 760 -1.06 51.20 -24.78
CA ALA A 760 -1.57 51.16 -26.15
C ALA A 760 -0.53 50.55 -27.11
N LEU A 761 -1.01 49.88 -28.15
CA LEU A 761 -0.21 49.36 -29.26
C LEU A 761 -0.85 49.85 -30.57
N ASP A 762 -0.09 50.60 -31.36
CA ASP A 762 -0.45 50.98 -32.72
C ASP A 762 0.25 50.05 -33.73
N LEU A 763 -0.46 49.74 -34.83
CA LEU A 763 0.05 49.00 -35.98
C LEU A 763 -0.36 49.73 -37.26
N ASP A 764 0.60 49.92 -38.17
CA ASP A 764 0.40 50.53 -39.48
C ASP A 764 0.76 49.47 -40.54
N LEU A 765 -0.07 49.32 -41.58
CA LEU A 765 0.09 48.28 -42.61
C LEU A 765 -0.07 48.89 -44.00
N ASP A 766 0.89 48.60 -44.87
CA ASP A 766 0.91 49.03 -46.28
C ASP A 766 0.35 47.92 -47.19
N LEU A 767 -0.35 48.28 -48.26
CA LEU A 767 -1.37 47.41 -48.86
C LEU A 767 -1.43 47.52 -50.39
N ASP A 768 -0.44 46.95 -51.09
CA ASP A 768 -0.33 47.05 -52.56
C ASP A 768 -0.05 45.70 -53.28
N ARG A 769 -0.24 44.55 -52.59
CA ARG A 769 -0.03 43.20 -53.18
C ARG A 769 -1.10 42.14 -52.83
N ALA A 770 -2.32 42.55 -52.47
CA ALA A 770 -3.40 41.64 -52.03
C ALA A 770 -4.46 41.28 -53.11
N VAL A 771 -4.35 41.81 -54.33
CA VAL A 771 -5.46 41.78 -55.33
C VAL A 771 -5.73 40.39 -55.93
N HIS A 772 -4.74 39.49 -56.01
CA HIS A 772 -4.88 38.23 -56.76
C HIS A 772 -5.53 37.06 -56.02
N LEU A 773 -5.69 37.10 -54.69
CA LEU A 773 -6.21 35.96 -53.92
C LEU A 773 -7.75 35.85 -53.96
N VAL A 774 -8.45 36.96 -54.25
CA VAL A 774 -9.93 37.05 -54.20
C VAL A 774 -10.61 36.29 -55.35
N TYR A 775 -9.92 36.01 -56.45
CA TYR A 775 -10.50 35.41 -57.66
C TYR A 775 -10.48 33.87 -57.72
N ALA A 776 -9.91 33.17 -56.73
CA ALA A 776 -9.64 31.74 -56.81
C ALA A 776 -10.61 30.81 -56.03
N LEU A 777 -11.48 31.35 -55.17
CA LEU A 777 -12.31 30.58 -54.23
C LEU A 777 -13.84 30.77 -54.42
N ALA A 778 -14.26 31.21 -55.60
CA ALA A 778 -15.66 31.57 -55.89
C ALA A 778 -16.27 30.80 -57.07
N MET A 779 -16.17 29.46 -57.10
CA MET A 779 -17.00 28.58 -57.94
C MET A 779 -17.33 27.24 -57.26
N THR A 780 -18.36 26.56 -57.76
CA THR A 780 -18.84 25.21 -57.40
C THR A 780 -19.36 24.99 -55.96
N LEU A 781 -20.52 25.58 -55.67
CA LEU A 781 -21.56 24.93 -54.87
C LEU A 781 -22.71 24.51 -55.80
N SER A 782 -23.38 23.38 -55.50
CA SER A 782 -24.61 22.98 -56.19
C SER A 782 -25.48 22.00 -55.36
N TRP A 783 -26.81 21.92 -55.49
CA TRP A 783 -27.82 22.96 -55.77
C TRP A 783 -29.24 22.38 -55.54
N SER A 784 -29.90 22.67 -54.41
CA SER A 784 -31.36 22.49 -54.18
C SER A 784 -31.71 22.94 -52.75
N MET A 785 -32.41 24.07 -52.55
CA MET A 785 -33.88 24.20 -52.45
C MET A 785 -34.48 23.69 -51.12
N LEU A 786 -35.38 24.41 -50.42
CA LEU A 786 -35.93 25.78 -50.59
C LEU A 786 -36.66 26.24 -49.30
N GLN A 787 -37.16 27.49 -49.27
CA GLN A 787 -38.02 28.14 -48.25
C GLN A 787 -37.32 28.51 -46.92
N SER A 788 -37.51 29.71 -46.33
CA SER A 788 -38.15 30.96 -46.76
C SER A 788 -37.36 32.15 -46.16
N LEU A 789 -37.07 33.23 -46.90
CA LEU A 789 -37.82 34.52 -46.88
C LEU A 789 -38.29 34.97 -45.47
N ASP A 790 -38.11 36.24 -45.05
CA ASP A 790 -38.10 37.45 -45.87
C ASP A 790 -37.49 38.73 -45.22
N ARG A 791 -36.80 39.58 -46.03
CA ARG A 791 -36.59 41.06 -45.94
C ARG A 791 -36.01 41.68 -44.62
N ARG A 792 -35.41 42.89 -44.61
CA ARG A 792 -35.46 44.05 -45.56
C ARG A 792 -34.25 45.02 -45.42
N ALA A 793 -33.68 45.49 -46.56
CA ALA A 793 -32.86 46.72 -46.79
C ALA A 793 -31.59 46.99 -45.92
N GLY A 794 -30.54 47.72 -46.34
CA GLY A 794 -30.19 48.47 -47.56
C GLY A 794 -29.66 49.88 -47.19
N ALA A 795 -28.76 50.60 -47.86
CA ALA A 795 -27.85 50.48 -49.01
C ALA A 795 -27.19 51.90 -49.20
N VAL A 796 -26.20 52.08 -50.10
CA VAL A 796 -25.65 53.41 -50.57
C VAL A 796 -24.70 54.16 -49.57
N ILE A 797 -23.65 54.92 -49.96
CA ILE A 797 -22.47 54.71 -50.86
C ILE A 797 -21.48 55.93 -50.80
N ALA A 798 -20.17 55.66 -51.04
CA ALA A 798 -19.08 56.57 -51.50
C ALA A 798 -18.39 57.62 -50.58
N ALA A 799 -17.09 57.83 -50.91
CA ALA A 799 -16.10 58.86 -50.48
C ALA A 799 -15.68 58.86 -48.98
N ASP A 800 -14.43 59.15 -48.60
CA ASP A 800 -13.21 59.54 -49.35
C ASP A 800 -11.95 58.85 -48.76
N CYS A 801 -10.74 59.16 -49.25
CA CYS A 801 -9.51 58.40 -49.01
C CYS A 801 -8.80 58.62 -47.65
N ARG A 802 -7.97 57.62 -47.30
CA ARG A 802 -6.86 57.56 -46.30
C ARG A 802 -7.18 57.03 -44.90
N ARG A 803 -6.30 56.12 -44.42
CA ARG A 803 -6.10 55.60 -43.05
C ARG A 803 -7.37 55.32 -42.22
N VAL A 804 -7.86 54.08 -42.27
CA VAL A 804 -8.80 53.54 -41.27
C VAL A 804 -8.01 52.96 -40.09
N VAL A 805 -7.88 53.72 -39.00
CA VAL A 805 -7.34 53.21 -37.73
C VAL A 805 -8.45 52.52 -36.94
N MET A 806 -8.53 51.19 -37.00
CA MET A 806 -9.49 50.41 -36.20
C MET A 806 -9.02 50.27 -34.74
N LYS A 807 -9.59 51.08 -33.85
CA LYS A 807 -9.48 50.87 -32.39
C LYS A 807 -10.54 49.89 -31.92
N PHE A 808 -10.13 48.69 -31.54
CA PHE A 808 -10.97 47.75 -30.79
C PHE A 808 -10.81 47.97 -29.29
N SER A 809 -11.88 48.42 -28.63
CA SER A 809 -11.99 48.48 -27.17
C SER A 809 -12.79 47.28 -26.67
N LEU A 810 -12.12 46.18 -26.30
CA LEU A 810 -12.78 44.98 -25.81
C LEU A 810 -13.06 45.07 -24.30
N SER A 811 -14.26 45.51 -23.91
CA SER A 811 -14.69 45.59 -22.52
C SER A 811 -15.10 44.20 -21.98
N LEU A 812 -14.13 43.42 -21.53
CA LEU A 812 -14.38 42.16 -20.81
C LEU A 812 -14.97 42.44 -19.42
N SER A 813 -16.14 41.89 -19.14
CA SER A 813 -16.78 41.93 -17.82
C SER A 813 -15.98 41.11 -16.79
N LEU A 814 -16.03 41.52 -15.53
CA LEU A 814 -15.12 41.05 -14.46
C LEU A 814 -15.36 39.60 -13.96
N SER A 815 -15.95 38.74 -14.79
CA SER A 815 -16.36 37.37 -14.45
C SER A 815 -15.27 36.31 -14.73
N ALA A 816 -14.26 36.64 -15.55
CA ALA A 816 -13.25 35.68 -16.02
C ALA A 816 -11.96 35.63 -15.18
N LEU A 817 -11.70 36.64 -14.33
CA LEU A 817 -10.43 36.79 -13.61
C LEU A 817 -10.40 36.12 -12.23
N ALA A 818 -11.52 35.54 -11.78
CA ALA A 818 -11.59 34.70 -10.58
C ALA A 818 -11.14 33.25 -10.83
N LEU A 819 -11.06 32.80 -12.09
CA LEU A 819 -10.81 31.39 -12.44
C LEU A 819 -9.35 31.06 -12.73
N ALA A 820 -8.46 32.07 -12.79
CA ALA A 820 -7.02 31.89 -12.98
C ALA A 820 -6.23 31.73 -11.66
N GLY A 821 -6.81 32.12 -10.52
CA GLY A 821 -6.17 32.03 -9.20
C GLY A 821 -6.29 30.66 -8.51
N PHE A 822 -6.97 29.69 -9.13
CA PHE A 822 -7.39 28.42 -8.49
C PHE A 822 -6.77 27.15 -9.11
N LEU A 823 -5.74 27.27 -9.96
CA LEU A 823 -5.13 26.12 -10.68
C LEU A 823 -3.64 25.86 -10.37
N THR A 824 -3.06 26.59 -9.41
CA THR A 824 -1.75 26.30 -8.81
C THR A 824 -1.85 26.55 -7.30
N PRO A 825 -2.17 25.52 -6.50
CA PRO A 825 -1.17 24.49 -6.20
C PRO A 825 -1.74 23.06 -6.15
N CYS A 826 -1.66 22.33 -7.27
CA CYS A 826 -2.06 20.91 -7.34
C CYS A 826 -1.05 20.08 -8.14
N LEU A 827 0.23 20.10 -7.73
CA LEU A 827 1.28 19.26 -8.31
C LEU A 827 2.51 19.01 -7.40
N ALA A 828 2.42 19.28 -6.08
CA ALA A 828 3.58 19.32 -5.18
C ALA A 828 3.45 18.53 -3.86
N THR A 829 2.32 17.84 -3.60
CA THR A 829 2.04 17.22 -2.28
C THR A 829 1.36 15.84 -2.36
N VAL A 830 1.58 15.08 -3.44
CA VAL A 830 1.12 13.68 -3.55
C VAL A 830 2.30 12.78 -3.94
N ALA A 831 3.15 12.48 -2.96
CA ALA A 831 4.37 11.70 -3.14
C ALA A 831 4.61 10.69 -1.99
N ASP A 832 3.54 10.06 -1.48
CA ASP A 832 3.66 8.98 -0.49
C ASP A 832 2.50 7.96 -0.53
N ILE A 833 1.99 7.64 -1.74
CA ILE A 833 1.06 6.52 -1.96
C ILE A 833 1.57 5.64 -3.12
N PRO A 834 2.33 4.57 -2.85
CA PRO A 834 2.69 3.57 -3.85
C PRO A 834 1.48 2.71 -4.24
N GLY A 835 0.75 3.14 -5.28
CA GLY A 835 -0.23 2.31 -5.96
C GLY A 835 0.40 1.05 -6.57
N ILE A 836 -0.43 0.06 -6.94
CA ILE A 836 0.03 -1.11 -7.69
C ILE A 836 0.33 -0.67 -9.13
N PHE A 837 1.58 -0.29 -9.39
CA PHE A 837 2.02 0.13 -10.71
C PHE A 837 2.32 -1.05 -11.64
N GLY A 838 1.68 -1.03 -12.80
CA GLY A 838 2.12 -1.77 -13.97
C GLY A 838 1.13 -1.64 -15.14
N PRO A 839 1.59 -1.59 -16.40
CA PRO A 839 2.96 -1.35 -16.89
C PRO A 839 3.11 0.06 -17.50
N PHE A 840 4.35 0.40 -17.91
CA PHE A 840 4.78 1.50 -18.80
C PHE A 840 3.82 2.68 -19.07
N TYR A 841 4.18 3.86 -18.59
CA TYR A 841 3.70 5.12 -19.18
C TYR A 841 4.29 5.30 -20.60
N PRO A 842 3.47 5.44 -21.67
CA PRO A 842 3.97 5.79 -22.99
C PRO A 842 4.22 7.30 -23.07
N LEU A 843 5.36 7.77 -22.54
CA LEU A 843 5.77 9.17 -22.56
C LEU A 843 6.82 9.45 -23.64
N THR A 844 6.37 10.04 -24.75
CA THR A 844 7.19 10.60 -25.84
C THR A 844 8.13 9.62 -26.59
N PRO A 845 8.72 10.01 -27.75
CA PRO A 845 9.70 9.19 -28.44
C PRO A 845 10.95 8.97 -27.58
N SER A 846 11.27 7.71 -27.23
CA SER A 846 12.43 7.39 -26.38
C SER A 846 13.77 7.56 -27.11
N PRO A 847 14.78 8.22 -26.50
CA PRO A 847 16.16 8.26 -27.01
C PRO A 847 16.90 6.90 -26.94
N ALA A 848 16.40 5.94 -26.16
CA ALA A 848 17.07 4.66 -25.90
C ALA A 848 16.75 3.56 -26.94
N GLY A 849 15.74 3.77 -27.78
CA GLY A 849 15.25 2.78 -28.74
C GLY A 849 14.60 1.57 -28.06
N ASP A 850 14.76 0.38 -28.64
CA ASP A 850 14.21 -0.85 -28.07
C ASP A 850 14.97 -1.27 -26.79
N ILE A 851 14.28 -1.22 -25.66
CA ILE A 851 14.78 -1.61 -24.33
C ILE A 851 14.49 -3.07 -23.97
N THR A 852 13.67 -3.79 -24.74
CA THR A 852 13.21 -5.16 -24.40
C THR A 852 14.35 -6.14 -24.20
N LYS A 853 15.43 -5.99 -24.97
CA LYS A 853 16.70 -6.74 -24.84
C LYS A 853 17.40 -6.64 -23.46
N PHE A 854 17.00 -5.67 -22.62
CA PHE A 854 17.51 -5.48 -21.27
C PHE A 854 16.57 -6.02 -20.18
N LEU A 855 15.36 -6.46 -20.53
CA LEU A 855 14.33 -6.87 -19.58
C LEU A 855 14.43 -8.37 -19.26
N LYS A 856 14.13 -8.74 -18.02
CA LYS A 856 13.99 -10.14 -17.57
C LYS A 856 12.55 -10.59 -17.77
N SER A 857 12.32 -11.89 -17.99
CA SER A 857 10.97 -12.46 -18.18
C SER A 857 10.49 -13.33 -17.00
N ARG A 858 11.43 -13.89 -16.23
CA ARG A 858 11.17 -14.80 -15.10
C ARG A 858 12.35 -14.75 -14.10
N PRO A 859 12.15 -15.13 -12.82
CA PRO A 859 13.21 -15.24 -11.81
C PRO A 859 14.49 -15.92 -12.30
N SER A 860 14.37 -17.07 -12.97
CA SER A 860 15.53 -17.84 -13.47
C SER A 860 16.30 -17.19 -14.64
N ASP A 861 16.01 -15.94 -14.99
CA ASP A 861 16.83 -15.14 -15.90
C ASP A 861 17.87 -14.27 -15.16
N PHE A 862 17.84 -14.21 -13.82
CA PHE A 862 18.86 -13.52 -13.01
C PHE A 862 20.15 -14.34 -12.92
N VAL A 863 21.28 -13.64 -13.00
CA VAL A 863 22.63 -14.19 -12.78
C VAL A 863 23.03 -13.97 -11.32
N HIS A 864 23.62 -14.98 -10.68
CA HIS A 864 24.03 -14.91 -9.28
C HIS A 864 25.41 -15.57 -9.00
N PRO A 865 26.26 -14.97 -8.15
CA PRO A 865 26.16 -13.58 -7.73
C PRO A 865 26.22 -12.65 -8.96
N GLY A 866 25.48 -11.55 -8.95
CA GLY A 866 25.27 -10.74 -10.16
C GLY A 866 24.85 -9.31 -9.93
N ILE A 867 25.24 -8.72 -8.79
CA ILE A 867 25.11 -7.28 -8.53
C ILE A 867 26.39 -6.57 -9.03
N TRP A 868 27.28 -6.09 -8.15
CA TRP A 868 28.53 -5.43 -8.59
C TRP A 868 29.62 -6.40 -9.07
N HIS A 869 29.53 -7.68 -8.73
CA HIS A 869 30.52 -8.71 -9.05
C HIS A 869 29.82 -10.02 -9.38
N THR A 870 30.24 -10.68 -10.46
CA THR A 870 29.98 -12.11 -10.69
C THR A 870 31.02 -12.98 -9.98
N HIS A 871 30.81 -14.30 -9.97
CA HIS A 871 31.82 -15.26 -9.51
C HIS A 871 33.19 -15.03 -10.19
N GLU A 872 33.17 -14.80 -11.50
CA GLU A 872 34.35 -14.55 -12.33
C GLU A 872 35.07 -13.23 -11.93
N ASP A 873 34.30 -12.20 -11.56
CA ASP A 873 34.86 -10.96 -11.03
C ASP A 873 35.48 -11.15 -9.65
N LEU A 874 34.84 -11.91 -8.76
CA LEU A 874 35.35 -12.20 -7.42
C LEU A 874 36.63 -13.06 -7.47
N GLU A 875 36.68 -14.06 -8.35
CA GLU A 875 37.90 -14.83 -8.62
C GLU A 875 38.99 -13.98 -9.28
N ARG A 876 38.66 -13.08 -10.22
CA ARG A 876 39.64 -12.13 -10.79
C ARG A 876 40.28 -11.26 -9.70
N ILE A 877 39.47 -10.70 -8.79
CA ILE A 877 39.94 -9.90 -7.65
C ILE A 877 40.84 -10.75 -6.73
N ARG A 878 40.35 -11.93 -6.34
CA ARG A 878 41.05 -12.88 -5.46
C ARG A 878 42.41 -13.29 -6.03
N ASN A 879 42.46 -13.73 -7.28
CA ASN A 879 43.68 -14.24 -7.89
C ASN A 879 44.68 -13.11 -8.19
N GLY A 880 44.21 -11.91 -8.55
CA GLY A 880 45.06 -10.71 -8.60
C GLY A 880 45.76 -10.39 -7.27
N VAL A 881 45.07 -10.56 -6.13
CA VAL A 881 45.67 -10.42 -4.79
C VAL A 881 46.64 -11.56 -4.47
N VAL A 882 46.23 -12.82 -4.66
CA VAL A 882 47.01 -14.02 -4.30
C VAL A 882 48.32 -14.11 -5.10
N GLU A 883 48.29 -13.72 -6.38
CA GLU A 883 49.46 -13.67 -7.26
C GLU A 883 50.32 -12.42 -7.05
N GLY A 884 49.89 -11.47 -6.20
CA GLY A 884 50.61 -10.23 -5.92
C GLY A 884 50.64 -9.25 -7.11
N ARG A 885 49.68 -9.32 -8.03
CA ARG A 885 49.59 -8.40 -9.17
C ARG A 885 49.15 -7.01 -8.73
N GLU A 886 49.82 -5.98 -9.23
CA GLU A 886 49.29 -4.61 -9.15
C GLU A 886 48.17 -4.43 -10.18
N PRO A 887 47.11 -3.66 -9.89
CA PRO A 887 46.91 -2.82 -8.70
C PRO A 887 46.24 -3.54 -7.50
N TRP A 888 45.80 -4.80 -7.66
CA TRP A 888 45.12 -5.55 -6.60
C TRP A 888 45.95 -5.66 -5.33
N LYS A 889 47.26 -5.94 -5.44
CA LYS A 889 48.17 -6.09 -4.31
C LYS A 889 48.22 -4.82 -3.45
N THR A 890 48.64 -3.68 -3.99
CA THR A 890 48.71 -2.42 -3.22
C THR A 890 47.33 -2.02 -2.68
N SER A 891 46.27 -2.22 -3.47
CA SER A 891 44.90 -1.92 -3.05
C SER A 891 44.42 -2.81 -1.90
N PHE A 892 44.73 -4.11 -1.92
CA PHE A 892 44.40 -5.06 -0.85
C PHE A 892 45.25 -4.84 0.41
N GLU A 893 46.53 -4.51 0.25
CA GLU A 893 47.39 -4.12 1.37
C GLU A 893 46.88 -2.88 2.10
N ALA A 894 46.16 -1.98 1.43
CA ALA A 894 45.51 -0.83 2.07
C ALA A 894 44.10 -1.18 2.59
N PHE A 895 43.28 -1.83 1.78
CA PHE A 895 41.91 -2.27 2.10
C PHE A 895 41.87 -3.11 3.37
N SER A 896 42.67 -4.18 3.43
CA SER A 896 42.73 -5.07 4.60
C SER A 896 43.13 -4.35 5.89
N LYS A 897 43.91 -3.26 5.82
CA LYS A 897 44.33 -2.45 6.98
C LYS A 897 43.21 -1.51 7.48
N ASP A 898 42.12 -1.32 6.74
CA ASP A 898 41.01 -0.49 7.17
C ASP A 898 40.24 -1.09 8.36
N SER A 899 39.72 -0.23 9.24
CA SER A 899 38.93 -0.64 10.42
C SER A 899 37.66 -1.40 10.08
N TYR A 900 37.04 -1.14 8.92
CA TYR A 900 35.83 -1.84 8.48
C TYR A 900 36.13 -3.22 7.86
N SER A 901 37.34 -3.43 7.33
CA SER A 901 37.82 -4.71 6.80
C SER A 901 38.28 -5.70 7.88
N ARG A 902 38.24 -5.34 9.17
CA ARG A 902 38.72 -6.20 10.25
C ARG A 902 37.59 -7.11 10.76
N ALA A 903 37.86 -8.41 10.88
CA ALA A 903 36.94 -9.37 11.51
C ALA A 903 36.60 -9.01 12.98
N THR A 904 37.51 -8.29 13.64
CA THR A 904 37.35 -7.72 14.98
C THR A 904 36.54 -6.41 15.00
N TYR A 905 35.93 -5.99 13.88
CA TYR A 905 35.02 -4.85 13.86
C TYR A 905 33.81 -5.10 14.77
N GLU A 906 33.57 -4.21 15.73
CA GLU A 906 32.40 -4.29 16.61
C GLU A 906 31.20 -3.64 15.92
N MET A 907 30.11 -4.42 15.80
CA MET A 907 28.84 -3.98 15.22
C MET A 907 28.24 -2.84 16.06
N ARG A 908 27.72 -1.81 15.39
CA ARG A 908 27.27 -0.56 16.02
C ARG A 908 25.75 -0.43 16.11
N GLY A 909 25.01 -1.31 15.46
CA GLY A 909 23.58 -1.57 15.67
C GLY A 909 23.31 -3.02 16.09
N PRO A 910 22.13 -3.58 15.75
CA PRO A 910 21.04 -2.91 15.04
C PRO A 910 20.38 -1.82 15.88
N LYS A 911 19.82 -0.81 15.22
CA LYS A 911 18.84 0.10 15.82
C LYS A 911 17.46 -0.28 15.28
N PRO A 912 16.40 -0.34 16.11
CA PRO A 912 15.07 -0.69 15.62
C PRO A 912 14.51 0.36 14.67
N VAL A 913 14.82 1.64 14.87
CA VAL A 913 14.43 2.72 13.94
C VAL A 913 15.66 3.54 13.56
N ILE A 914 15.89 3.69 12.26
CA ILE A 914 16.92 4.58 11.72
C ILE A 914 16.30 5.77 10.96
N SER A 915 16.98 6.91 10.95
CA SER A 915 16.49 8.14 10.33
C SER A 915 17.57 8.91 9.57
N ARG A 916 17.20 9.55 8.46
CA ARG A 916 18.02 10.52 7.70
C ARG A 916 17.17 11.73 7.29
N GLY A 917 17.76 12.91 7.39
CA GLY A 917 17.10 14.22 7.25
C GLY A 917 17.36 15.11 8.47
N SER A 918 16.41 15.97 8.82
CA SER A 918 16.51 16.95 9.93
C SER A 918 16.88 16.32 11.29
N VAL A 919 16.43 15.09 11.55
CA VAL A 919 16.94 14.22 12.62
C VAL A 919 17.59 13.01 11.97
N SER A 920 18.90 12.85 12.17
CA SER A 920 19.71 11.79 11.56
C SER A 920 20.41 10.94 12.61
N ASN A 921 20.08 9.65 12.69
CA ASN A 921 20.69 8.71 13.66
C ASN A 921 21.40 7.50 12.99
N TYR A 922 21.40 7.46 11.65
CA TYR A 922 21.74 6.31 10.80
C TYR A 922 23.23 5.94 10.72
N THR A 923 24.14 6.71 11.33
CA THR A 923 25.60 6.53 11.19
C THR A 923 26.11 5.15 11.63
N THR A 924 25.38 4.46 12.51
CA THR A 924 25.65 3.07 12.90
C THR A 924 25.34 2.10 11.76
N PHE A 925 24.25 2.31 11.02
CA PHE A 925 23.89 1.55 9.82
C PHE A 925 24.90 1.79 8.68
N THR A 926 25.32 3.04 8.43
CA THR A 926 26.41 3.35 7.49
C THR A 926 27.69 2.60 7.82
N SER A 927 28.09 2.60 9.10
CA SER A 927 29.29 1.91 9.57
C SER A 927 29.19 0.39 9.39
N ASP A 928 28.03 -0.18 9.73
CA ASP A 928 27.80 -1.62 9.72
C ASP A 928 27.61 -2.17 8.30
N ALA A 929 26.86 -1.50 7.42
CA ALA A 929 26.75 -1.86 6.01
C ALA A 929 28.13 -1.84 5.32
N ARG A 930 28.95 -0.84 5.65
CA ARG A 930 30.34 -0.74 5.19
C ARG A 930 31.19 -1.92 5.68
N ALA A 931 31.08 -2.28 6.95
CA ALA A 931 31.81 -3.42 7.53
C ALA A 931 31.32 -4.77 6.98
N ALA A 932 30.01 -4.94 6.74
CA ALA A 932 29.46 -6.16 6.16
C ALA A 932 30.01 -6.42 4.75
N TRP A 933 29.99 -5.39 3.88
CA TRP A 933 30.53 -5.50 2.52
C TRP A 933 32.05 -5.72 2.53
N GLN A 934 32.81 -4.97 3.34
CA GLN A 934 34.26 -5.15 3.41
C GLN A 934 34.64 -6.53 3.98
N ASN A 935 33.93 -7.04 4.99
CA ASN A 935 34.17 -8.39 5.50
C ASN A 935 33.71 -9.49 4.53
N ALA A 936 32.64 -9.29 3.74
CA ALA A 936 32.25 -10.23 2.69
C ALA A 936 33.37 -10.39 1.64
N LEU A 937 33.96 -9.28 1.18
CA LEU A 937 35.06 -9.30 0.23
C LEU A 937 36.37 -9.81 0.85
N MET A 938 36.69 -9.43 2.10
CA MET A 938 37.84 -9.99 2.84
C MET A 938 37.73 -11.50 2.99
N TRP A 939 36.54 -12.03 3.32
CA TRP A 939 36.31 -13.48 3.35
C TRP A 939 36.53 -14.09 1.98
N TYR A 940 36.01 -13.51 0.90
CA TYR A 940 36.17 -14.08 -0.44
C TYR A 940 37.64 -14.19 -0.85
N ILE A 941 38.42 -13.13 -0.62
CA ILE A 941 39.84 -13.08 -0.98
C ILE A 941 40.67 -14.02 -0.08
N THR A 942 40.41 -14.06 1.23
CA THR A 942 41.26 -14.79 2.19
C THR A 942 40.80 -16.22 2.52
N ARG A 943 39.52 -16.55 2.29
CA ARG A 943 38.79 -17.71 2.86
C ARG A 943 38.97 -17.86 4.39
N ASN A 944 39.09 -16.74 5.11
CA ASN A 944 39.13 -16.74 6.58
C ASN A 944 37.74 -16.48 7.17
N ASP A 945 37.16 -17.51 7.78
CA ASP A 945 35.79 -17.52 8.30
C ASP A 945 35.54 -16.50 9.43
N ALA A 946 36.58 -15.93 10.04
CA ALA A 946 36.39 -14.80 10.96
C ALA A 946 35.73 -13.59 10.26
N HIS A 947 36.01 -13.39 8.97
CA HIS A 947 35.34 -12.37 8.15
C HIS A 947 33.93 -12.80 7.70
N TRP A 948 33.71 -14.09 7.41
CA TRP A 948 32.35 -14.63 7.13
C TRP A 948 31.43 -14.34 8.31
N ASN A 949 31.81 -14.81 9.50
CA ASN A 949 31.06 -14.63 10.74
C ASN A 949 30.79 -13.15 11.03
N ARG A 950 31.75 -12.26 10.73
CA ARG A 950 31.56 -10.81 10.89
C ARG A 950 30.51 -10.25 9.92
N SER A 951 30.54 -10.63 8.65
CA SER A 951 29.59 -10.15 7.66
C SER A 951 28.17 -10.68 7.94
N THR A 952 28.02 -11.98 8.16
CA THR A 952 26.72 -12.63 8.42
C THR A 952 26.08 -12.14 9.71
N THR A 953 26.86 -12.00 10.81
CA THR A 953 26.35 -11.41 12.07
C THR A 953 25.73 -10.02 11.86
N ILE A 954 26.33 -9.19 11.00
CA ILE A 954 25.81 -7.84 10.72
C ILE A 954 24.54 -7.91 9.86
N LEU A 955 24.55 -8.74 8.81
CA LEU A 955 23.40 -8.97 7.93
C LEU A 955 22.18 -9.48 8.71
N ASP A 956 22.36 -10.51 9.52
CA ASP A 956 21.32 -11.11 10.35
C ASP A 956 20.85 -10.19 11.47
N GLY A 957 21.77 -9.45 12.10
CA GLY A 957 21.46 -8.48 13.14
C GLY A 957 20.56 -7.35 12.65
N TRP A 958 20.85 -6.73 11.51
CA TRP A 958 19.95 -5.72 10.92
C TRP A 958 18.71 -6.36 10.26
N GLY A 959 18.82 -7.53 9.64
CA GLY A 959 17.69 -8.23 9.03
C GLY A 959 16.62 -8.70 10.03
N SER A 960 17.00 -8.93 11.29
CA SER A 960 16.08 -9.29 12.36
C SER A 960 15.75 -8.14 13.33
N GLY A 961 16.67 -7.18 13.52
CA GLY A 961 16.55 -6.12 14.52
C GLY A 961 16.12 -4.74 14.01
N LEU A 962 16.07 -4.51 12.70
CA LEU A 962 15.50 -3.30 12.11
C LEU A 962 13.97 -3.41 12.03
N VAL A 963 13.26 -2.32 12.31
CA VAL A 963 11.78 -2.23 12.33
C VAL A 963 11.27 -1.13 11.42
N ASP A 964 11.92 0.03 11.35
CA ASP A 964 11.46 1.16 10.51
C ASP A 964 12.62 2.08 10.03
N ILE A 965 12.38 2.83 8.94
CA ILE A 965 13.32 3.77 8.32
C ILE A 965 12.58 5.10 8.02
N ILE A 966 12.85 6.12 8.82
CA ILE A 966 12.06 7.36 8.84
C ILE A 966 12.86 8.60 8.40
N GLY A 967 12.16 9.74 8.25
CA GLY A 967 12.75 11.01 7.82
C GLY A 967 12.63 11.27 6.32
N THR A 968 12.94 12.50 5.92
CA THR A 968 12.79 13.01 4.55
C THR A 968 13.70 12.31 3.54
N ASP A 969 14.88 11.89 3.99
CA ASP A 969 15.95 11.41 3.11
C ASP A 969 16.02 9.87 3.14
N ARG A 970 14.95 9.19 3.59
CA ARG A 970 14.92 7.73 3.77
C ARG A 970 15.22 6.96 2.48
N SER A 971 14.67 7.40 1.34
CA SER A 971 14.94 6.79 0.05
C SER A 971 16.41 6.96 -0.40
N LEU A 972 17.07 8.08 -0.02
CA LEU A 972 18.50 8.29 -0.26
C LEU A 972 19.37 7.47 0.69
N LEU A 973 19.02 7.37 1.97
CA LEU A 973 19.66 6.46 2.93
C LEU A 973 19.71 5.03 2.38
N ILE A 974 18.58 4.55 1.87
CA ILE A 974 18.48 3.20 1.32
C ILE A 974 19.22 3.10 -0.02
N GLY A 975 19.12 4.12 -0.86
CA GLY A 975 19.83 4.21 -2.15
C GLY A 975 21.35 4.14 -2.04
N LEU A 976 21.93 4.45 -0.88
CA LEU A 976 23.38 4.46 -0.63
C LEU A 976 23.81 3.35 0.32
N GLU A 977 23.37 3.39 1.58
CA GLU A 977 23.69 2.36 2.56
C GLU A 977 23.07 0.99 2.24
N GLY A 978 21.82 0.95 1.77
CA GLY A 978 21.12 -0.31 1.44
C GLY A 978 21.73 -1.04 0.24
N ASP A 979 22.11 -0.30 -0.80
CA ASP A 979 22.80 -0.85 -1.99
C ASP A 979 24.16 -1.49 -1.65
N LEU A 980 24.94 -0.84 -0.78
CA LEU A 980 26.18 -1.40 -0.25
C LEU A 980 25.92 -2.68 0.57
N PHE A 981 24.81 -2.70 1.32
CA PHE A 981 24.48 -3.79 2.23
C PHE A 981 23.94 -5.04 1.50
N VAL A 982 23.12 -4.87 0.45
CA VAL A 982 22.68 -6.00 -0.40
C VAL A 982 23.85 -6.62 -1.19
N ASN A 983 24.86 -5.83 -1.57
CA ASN A 983 26.08 -6.36 -2.18
C ASN A 983 26.90 -7.24 -1.21
N ALA A 984 26.82 -6.99 0.10
CA ALA A 984 27.38 -7.92 1.10
C ALA A 984 26.56 -9.21 1.17
N ALA A 985 25.23 -9.07 1.23
CA ALA A 985 24.27 -10.17 1.32
C ALA A 985 24.38 -11.14 0.13
N GLU A 986 24.52 -10.61 -1.09
CA GLU A 986 24.67 -11.37 -2.34
C GLU A 986 25.89 -12.30 -2.32
N ILE A 987 27.06 -11.76 -1.95
CA ILE A 987 28.30 -12.55 -1.85
C ILE A 987 28.17 -13.60 -0.75
N MET A 988 27.62 -13.24 0.42
CA MET A 988 27.44 -14.19 1.52
C MET A 988 26.45 -15.30 1.18
N ARG A 989 25.34 -14.99 0.49
CA ARG A 989 24.35 -15.99 0.06
C ARG A 989 24.94 -17.00 -0.92
N TRP A 990 25.48 -16.52 -2.04
CA TRP A 990 25.78 -17.38 -3.19
C TRP A 990 27.17 -18.01 -3.15
N GLU A 991 28.17 -17.28 -2.64
CA GLU A 991 29.53 -17.81 -2.49
C GLU A 991 29.75 -18.35 -1.06
N GLY A 992 29.23 -17.64 -0.07
CA GLY A 992 29.39 -17.97 1.35
C GLY A 992 28.39 -18.99 1.92
N ASN A 993 27.40 -19.46 1.13
CA ASN A 993 26.33 -20.35 1.56
C ASN A 993 25.57 -19.87 2.84
N TRP A 994 25.49 -18.56 3.06
CA TRP A 994 24.75 -17.97 4.17
C TRP A 994 23.24 -18.03 3.90
N THR A 995 22.51 -18.54 4.88
CA THR A 995 21.05 -18.44 4.95
C THR A 995 20.69 -17.47 6.09
N GLU A 996 19.87 -16.49 5.78
CA GLU A 996 19.45 -15.44 6.72
C GLU A 996 18.73 -16.00 7.97
N ALA A 997 19.14 -15.51 9.14
CA ALA A 997 18.57 -15.90 10.42
C ALA A 997 17.23 -15.21 10.68
N GLY A 998 16.31 -15.92 11.33
CA GLY A 998 15.04 -15.36 11.79
C GLY A 998 14.01 -15.06 10.69
N ALA A 999 14.22 -15.54 9.45
CA ALA A 999 13.28 -15.36 8.34
C ALA A 999 11.86 -15.90 8.66
N LYS A 1000 10.88 -14.99 8.70
CA LYS A 1000 9.47 -15.29 8.97
C LYS A 1000 8.55 -14.41 8.11
N TRP A 1001 8.01 -15.00 7.05
CA TRP A 1001 6.99 -14.37 6.21
C TRP A 1001 5.71 -14.04 7.01
N GLN A 1002 5.41 -14.83 8.05
CA GLN A 1002 4.44 -14.52 9.10
C GLN A 1002 5.12 -13.74 10.23
N GLY A 1003 4.98 -12.41 10.23
CA GLY A 1003 5.50 -11.54 11.30
C GLY A 1003 6.65 -10.61 10.90
N GLY A 1004 7.20 -10.72 9.69
CA GLY A 1004 7.99 -9.64 9.08
C GLY A 1004 9.43 -9.50 9.56
N SER A 1005 10.15 -10.60 9.76
CA SER A 1005 11.59 -10.60 10.12
C SER A 1005 12.43 -11.41 9.12
N GLY A 1006 13.71 -11.05 8.93
CA GLY A 1006 14.65 -11.66 7.99
C GLY A 1006 15.23 -10.64 7.00
N PHE A 1007 16.50 -10.78 6.60
CA PHE A 1007 17.16 -9.81 5.72
C PHE A 1007 16.42 -9.59 4.39
N SER A 1008 15.98 -10.64 3.68
CA SER A 1008 15.22 -10.47 2.43
C SER A 1008 13.87 -9.79 2.66
N ILE A 1009 13.29 -9.98 3.84
CA ILE A 1009 12.00 -9.40 4.21
C ILE A 1009 12.15 -7.91 4.53
N GLN A 1010 13.20 -7.48 5.25
CA GLN A 1010 13.51 -6.05 5.41
C GLN A 1010 13.99 -5.41 4.11
N LEU A 1011 14.73 -6.14 3.28
CA LEU A 1011 15.13 -5.70 1.95
C LEU A 1011 13.92 -5.43 1.04
N TYR A 1012 12.82 -6.17 1.20
CA TYR A 1012 11.57 -5.87 0.50
C TYR A 1012 10.81 -4.70 1.14
N TRP A 1013 10.48 -4.78 2.44
CA TRP A 1013 9.54 -3.85 3.07
C TRP A 1013 10.15 -2.50 3.48
N LEU A 1014 11.37 -2.51 4.01
CA LEU A 1014 12.03 -1.31 4.53
C LEU A 1014 13.01 -0.72 3.52
N PHE A 1015 13.70 -1.53 2.72
CA PHE A 1015 14.60 -1.03 1.69
C PHE A 1015 13.86 -0.79 0.36
N SER A 1016 13.56 -1.83 -0.43
CA SER A 1016 13.14 -1.65 -1.83
C SER A 1016 11.84 -0.85 -1.99
N ARG A 1017 10.82 -1.12 -1.18
CA ARG A 1017 9.53 -0.40 -1.20
C ARG A 1017 9.66 1.11 -0.94
N GLN A 1018 10.59 1.53 -0.08
CA GLN A 1018 10.85 2.94 0.24
C GLN A 1018 11.71 3.63 -0.84
N SER A 1019 12.42 2.88 -1.69
CA SER A 1019 13.16 3.39 -2.86
C SER A 1019 12.32 3.54 -4.14
N VAL A 1020 11.04 3.15 -4.14
CA VAL A 1020 10.14 3.29 -5.31
C VAL A 1020 9.78 4.75 -5.61
N GLY A 1021 9.94 5.66 -4.64
CA GLY A 1021 9.80 7.10 -4.86
C GLY A 1021 11.02 7.71 -5.55
N ILE A 1022 11.07 7.65 -6.89
CA ILE A 1022 12.20 8.16 -7.69
C ILE A 1022 12.16 9.69 -7.76
N GLY A 1023 12.86 10.35 -6.84
CA GLY A 1023 13.05 11.81 -6.82
C GLY A 1023 14.00 12.32 -7.91
N GLN A 1024 14.15 13.65 -8.01
CA GLN A 1024 14.87 14.27 -9.12
C GLN A 1024 16.41 14.06 -9.12
N ALA A 1025 16.98 13.94 -10.31
CA ALA A 1025 18.42 13.86 -10.59
C ALA A 1025 19.16 12.83 -9.71
N ASN A 1026 20.18 13.28 -8.96
CA ASN A 1026 21.01 12.41 -8.13
C ASN A 1026 20.21 11.55 -7.13
N TYR A 1027 19.07 12.03 -6.59
CA TYR A 1027 18.23 11.23 -5.69
C TYR A 1027 17.60 10.03 -6.42
N GLY A 1028 17.10 10.26 -7.63
CA GLY A 1028 16.53 9.21 -8.46
C GLY A 1028 17.58 8.23 -8.96
N MET A 1029 18.75 8.70 -9.38
CA MET A 1029 19.84 7.79 -9.82
C MET A 1029 20.38 6.93 -8.67
N ALA A 1030 20.46 7.45 -7.44
CA ALA A 1030 20.77 6.64 -6.25
C ALA A 1030 19.72 5.54 -6.03
N SER A 1031 18.44 5.89 -6.21
CA SER A 1031 17.32 4.94 -6.10
C SER A 1031 17.35 3.89 -7.22
N ILE A 1032 17.50 4.29 -8.49
CA ILE A 1032 17.57 3.41 -9.67
C ILE A 1032 18.70 2.37 -9.52
N LYS A 1033 19.89 2.83 -9.13
CA LYS A 1033 21.05 1.97 -8.81
C LYS A 1033 20.69 0.91 -7.78
N ALA A 1034 20.11 1.33 -6.64
CA ALA A 1034 19.77 0.42 -5.55
C ALA A 1034 18.61 -0.53 -5.92
N LEU A 1035 17.60 -0.04 -6.65
CA LEU A 1035 16.48 -0.86 -7.13
C LEU A 1035 16.95 -1.99 -8.05
N LEU A 1036 17.94 -1.75 -8.93
CA LEU A 1036 18.56 -2.83 -9.71
C LEU A 1036 19.20 -3.89 -8.82
N SER A 1037 20.00 -3.48 -7.82
CA SER A 1037 20.66 -4.38 -6.87
C SER A 1037 19.65 -5.18 -6.02
N PHE A 1038 18.61 -4.52 -5.51
CA PHE A 1038 17.54 -5.15 -4.73
C PHE A 1038 16.76 -6.14 -5.58
N ALA A 1039 16.41 -5.77 -6.81
CA ALA A 1039 15.64 -6.61 -7.71
C ALA A 1039 16.37 -7.90 -8.10
N VAL A 1040 17.69 -7.82 -8.33
CA VAL A 1040 18.54 -9.00 -8.53
C VAL A 1040 18.46 -9.91 -7.29
N TYR A 1041 18.84 -9.43 -6.10
CA TYR A 1041 18.87 -10.27 -4.89
C TYR A 1041 17.50 -10.85 -4.47
N LEU A 1042 16.40 -10.21 -4.86
CA LEU A 1042 15.03 -10.62 -4.54
C LEU A 1042 14.35 -11.48 -5.62
N ASP A 1043 15.03 -11.81 -6.73
CA ASP A 1043 14.42 -12.41 -7.92
C ASP A 1043 13.26 -11.58 -8.53
N ASP A 1044 13.17 -10.27 -8.24
CA ASP A 1044 12.03 -9.42 -8.59
C ASP A 1044 12.15 -8.85 -10.01
N VAL A 1045 11.66 -9.63 -10.97
CA VAL A 1045 11.55 -9.27 -12.40
C VAL A 1045 10.84 -7.93 -12.62
N VAL A 1046 9.82 -7.60 -11.82
CA VAL A 1046 9.02 -6.38 -12.00
C VAL A 1046 9.85 -5.17 -11.56
N LEU A 1047 10.51 -5.27 -10.40
CA LEU A 1047 11.36 -4.22 -9.86
C LEU A 1047 12.59 -3.97 -10.75
N TYR A 1048 13.18 -5.02 -11.32
CA TYR A 1048 14.30 -4.91 -12.25
C TYR A 1048 13.89 -4.23 -13.56
N ASN A 1049 12.80 -4.70 -14.18
CA ASN A 1049 12.29 -4.13 -15.43
C ASN A 1049 11.84 -2.67 -15.28
N TYR A 1050 11.31 -2.32 -14.10
CA TYR A 1050 11.04 -0.93 -13.73
C TYR A 1050 12.35 -0.13 -13.65
N ALA A 1051 13.34 -0.55 -12.86
CA ALA A 1051 14.60 0.20 -12.72
C ALA A 1051 15.40 0.34 -14.03
N ILE A 1052 15.33 -0.65 -14.94
CA ILE A 1052 15.86 -0.55 -16.31
C ILE A 1052 15.13 0.52 -17.13
N ASN A 1053 13.78 0.57 -17.07
CA ASN A 1053 13.01 1.63 -17.72
C ASN A 1053 13.43 3.00 -17.18
N GLU A 1054 13.55 3.14 -15.86
CA GLU A 1054 13.84 4.43 -15.23
C GLU A 1054 15.28 4.91 -15.53
N TYR A 1055 16.27 4.00 -15.58
CA TYR A 1055 17.62 4.36 -16.02
C TYR A 1055 17.66 4.94 -17.44
N LEU A 1056 16.79 4.48 -18.34
CA LEU A 1056 16.81 4.82 -19.77
C LEU A 1056 15.82 5.93 -20.17
N ASN A 1057 14.66 5.98 -19.53
CA ASN A 1057 13.50 6.79 -19.94
C ASN A 1057 13.02 7.80 -18.89
N ASN A 1058 13.51 7.76 -17.63
CA ASN A 1058 13.08 8.75 -16.64
C ASN A 1058 13.58 10.15 -17.05
N PRO A 1059 12.67 11.14 -17.23
CA PRO A 1059 13.01 12.45 -17.81
C PRO A 1059 13.81 13.37 -16.87
N CYS A 1060 14.02 12.96 -15.62
CA CYS A 1060 14.63 13.78 -14.58
C CYS A 1060 15.74 13.11 -13.77
N ALA A 1061 15.84 11.77 -13.80
CA ALA A 1061 16.86 10.99 -13.13
C ALA A 1061 17.51 9.90 -14.00
N GLY A 1062 17.01 9.63 -15.21
CA GLY A 1062 17.62 8.66 -16.14
C GLY A 1062 18.87 9.22 -16.82
N LEU A 1063 19.68 8.35 -17.44
CA LEU A 1063 20.98 8.68 -18.06
C LEU A 1063 20.89 9.92 -18.98
N TYR A 1064 19.89 9.95 -19.87
CA TYR A 1064 19.67 11.03 -20.84
C TYR A 1064 19.13 12.34 -20.24
N SER A 1065 18.77 12.36 -18.95
CA SER A 1065 18.43 13.57 -18.19
C SER A 1065 19.55 14.04 -17.26
N MET A 1066 20.49 13.14 -16.95
CA MET A 1066 21.67 13.44 -16.15
C MET A 1066 22.81 14.03 -16.97
N PHE A 1067 22.93 13.66 -18.25
CA PHE A 1067 24.02 14.09 -19.14
C PHE A 1067 23.48 14.54 -20.49
N GLU A 1068 23.92 15.70 -20.94
CA GLU A 1068 23.55 16.25 -22.25
C GLU A 1068 24.16 15.37 -23.37
N PRO A 1069 23.35 14.83 -24.31
CA PRO A 1069 23.80 13.87 -25.32
C PRO A 1069 25.01 14.26 -26.19
N GLU A 1070 25.20 15.54 -26.52
CA GLU A 1070 26.29 16.00 -27.41
C GLU A 1070 27.59 16.26 -26.63
N THR A 1071 27.53 17.12 -25.60
CA THR A 1071 28.66 17.61 -24.82
C THR A 1071 29.04 16.73 -23.63
N GLY A 1072 28.10 15.95 -23.10
CA GLY A 1072 28.22 15.25 -21.82
C GLY A 1072 27.98 16.14 -20.58
N GLN A 1073 27.58 17.41 -20.72
CA GLN A 1073 27.35 18.29 -19.57
C GLN A 1073 26.41 17.64 -18.54
N SER A 1074 26.82 17.57 -17.27
CA SER A 1074 25.94 17.03 -16.25
C SER A 1074 24.90 18.05 -15.81
N SER A 1075 23.67 17.60 -15.56
CA SER A 1075 22.57 18.44 -15.11
C SER A 1075 22.75 18.98 -13.67
N GLU A 1076 23.73 18.46 -12.91
CA GLU A 1076 24.19 18.99 -11.61
C GLU A 1076 25.46 19.88 -11.70
N SER A 1077 26.06 20.08 -12.89
CA SER A 1077 27.34 20.82 -13.05
C SER A 1077 27.30 22.29 -12.60
N GLY A 1078 26.12 22.92 -12.67
CA GLY A 1078 25.92 24.28 -12.15
C GLY A 1078 25.83 24.37 -10.62
N ARG A 1079 25.71 23.24 -9.90
CA ARG A 1079 25.54 23.18 -8.45
C ARG A 1079 26.88 23.09 -7.71
N ASP A 1080 27.51 21.92 -7.74
CA ASP A 1080 28.89 21.69 -7.29
C ASP A 1080 29.47 20.43 -7.93
N GLN A 1081 30.80 20.37 -8.00
CA GLN A 1081 31.50 19.31 -8.75
C GLN A 1081 31.49 17.96 -8.03
N SER A 1082 31.28 17.94 -6.71
CA SER A 1082 31.20 16.69 -5.93
C SER A 1082 29.88 15.96 -6.21
N HIS A 1083 28.75 16.68 -6.26
CA HIS A 1083 27.48 16.09 -6.72
C HIS A 1083 27.56 15.63 -8.19
N THR A 1084 28.26 16.38 -9.04
CA THR A 1084 28.49 16.00 -10.45
C THR A 1084 29.24 14.67 -10.57
N MET A 1085 30.41 14.55 -9.93
CA MET A 1085 31.19 13.30 -9.91
C MET A 1085 30.38 12.14 -9.31
N THR A 1086 29.69 12.39 -8.19
CA THR A 1086 28.89 11.37 -7.51
C THR A 1086 27.74 10.84 -8.38
N GLY A 1087 27.06 11.70 -9.15
CA GLY A 1087 26.02 11.28 -10.08
C GLY A 1087 26.53 10.32 -11.17
N ILE A 1088 27.72 10.61 -11.74
CA ILE A 1088 28.39 9.73 -12.71
C ILE A 1088 28.76 8.38 -12.08
N GLY A 1089 29.29 8.39 -10.85
CA GLY A 1089 29.61 7.17 -10.11
C GLY A 1089 28.38 6.28 -9.86
N TRP A 1090 27.24 6.86 -9.52
CA TRP A 1090 25.99 6.10 -9.34
C TRP A 1090 25.43 5.58 -10.66
N ALA A 1091 25.49 6.37 -11.73
CA ALA A 1091 25.10 5.93 -13.07
C ALA A 1091 26.00 4.80 -13.61
N ALA A 1092 27.29 4.79 -13.22
CA ALA A 1092 28.22 3.70 -13.51
C ALA A 1092 27.92 2.44 -12.68
N LEU A 1093 27.57 2.56 -11.40
CA LEU A 1093 27.19 1.41 -10.57
C LEU A 1093 25.87 0.76 -11.05
N ALA A 1094 24.88 1.56 -11.47
CA ALA A 1094 23.66 1.05 -12.10
C ALA A 1094 23.97 0.28 -13.41
N ALA A 1095 24.80 0.86 -14.28
CA ALA A 1095 25.26 0.18 -15.49
C ALA A 1095 26.10 -1.07 -15.21
N ARG A 1096 26.81 -1.11 -14.07
CA ARG A 1096 27.58 -2.27 -13.62
C ARG A 1096 26.69 -3.46 -13.24
N VAL A 1097 25.62 -3.22 -12.49
CA VAL A 1097 24.64 -4.26 -12.12
C VAL A 1097 23.98 -4.82 -13.38
N ALA A 1098 23.53 -3.96 -14.28
CA ALA A 1098 22.97 -4.40 -15.55
C ALA A 1098 23.97 -5.23 -16.38
N GLN A 1099 25.27 -4.85 -16.39
CA GLN A 1099 26.31 -5.63 -17.07
C GLN A 1099 26.51 -7.03 -16.46
N SER A 1100 26.50 -7.17 -15.13
CA SER A 1100 26.52 -8.48 -14.47
C SER A 1100 25.31 -9.35 -14.85
N GLN A 1101 24.19 -8.71 -15.17
CA GLN A 1101 22.96 -9.32 -15.65
C GLN A 1101 22.90 -9.51 -17.18
N GLY A 1102 24.01 -9.29 -17.90
CA GLY A 1102 24.14 -9.47 -19.35
C GLY A 1102 23.74 -8.27 -20.22
N SER A 1103 23.42 -7.11 -19.62
CA SER A 1103 22.89 -5.92 -20.29
C SER A 1103 23.90 -4.78 -20.39
N ASP A 1104 24.24 -4.35 -21.60
CA ASP A 1104 25.17 -3.24 -21.83
C ASP A 1104 24.50 -1.86 -21.74
N LEU A 1105 24.37 -1.35 -20.51
CA LEU A 1105 23.92 0.03 -20.27
C LEU A 1105 25.03 1.09 -20.40
N TYR A 1106 26.30 0.70 -20.32
CA TYR A 1106 27.42 1.64 -20.44
C TYR A 1106 27.51 2.27 -21.85
N SER A 1107 27.23 1.50 -22.92
CA SER A 1107 27.29 2.04 -24.29
C SER A 1107 26.03 2.77 -24.79
N GLN A 1108 25.08 3.06 -23.91
CA GLN A 1108 23.91 3.88 -24.29
C GLN A 1108 24.31 5.34 -24.54
N GLY A 1109 23.55 6.02 -25.40
CA GLY A 1109 23.82 7.40 -25.84
C GLY A 1109 25.14 7.62 -26.58
N ASN A 1110 25.70 6.55 -27.19
CA ASN A 1110 27.06 6.49 -27.75
C ASN A 1110 28.12 6.78 -26.67
N ASP A 1111 28.22 5.85 -25.71
CA ASP A 1111 29.03 5.96 -24.47
C ASP A 1111 28.79 7.29 -23.72
N LEU A 1112 27.53 7.72 -23.57
CA LEU A 1112 27.17 9.03 -22.97
C LEU A 1112 27.69 9.19 -21.53
N LEU A 1113 27.71 8.12 -20.75
CA LEU A 1113 28.28 8.12 -19.41
C LEU A 1113 29.81 8.38 -19.42
N LEU A 1114 30.52 7.97 -20.47
CA LEU A 1114 31.93 8.34 -20.67
C LEU A 1114 32.08 9.79 -21.09
N LYS A 1115 31.21 10.33 -21.96
CA LYS A 1115 31.22 11.76 -22.31
C LYS A 1115 31.07 12.63 -21.06
N GLY A 1116 30.14 12.28 -20.17
CA GLY A 1116 29.94 12.99 -18.90
C GLY A 1116 31.14 12.91 -17.95
N ALA A 1117 31.85 11.77 -17.95
CA ALA A 1117 33.10 11.64 -17.23
C ALA A 1117 34.23 12.49 -17.85
N GLU A 1118 34.42 12.48 -19.17
CA GLU A 1118 35.42 13.32 -19.87
C GLU A 1118 35.17 14.82 -19.66
N TYR A 1119 33.93 15.28 -19.84
CA TYR A 1119 33.52 16.67 -19.61
C TYR A 1119 33.84 17.11 -18.17
N THR A 1120 33.43 16.29 -17.19
CA THR A 1120 33.65 16.55 -15.76
C THR A 1120 35.12 16.51 -15.40
N ALA A 1121 35.88 15.53 -15.92
CA ALA A 1121 37.31 15.39 -15.69
C ALA A 1121 38.07 16.59 -16.21
N LYS A 1122 37.81 16.99 -17.47
CA LYS A 1122 38.45 18.15 -18.11
C LYS A 1122 38.29 19.40 -17.26
N PHE A 1123 37.07 19.72 -16.82
CA PHE A 1123 36.82 20.87 -15.95
C PHE A 1123 37.51 20.74 -14.58
N ASN A 1124 37.45 19.58 -13.93
CA ASN A 1124 38.03 19.37 -12.60
C ASN A 1124 39.56 19.20 -12.61
N LEU A 1125 40.17 19.14 -13.80
CA LEU A 1125 41.62 19.22 -14.05
C LEU A 1125 42.09 20.63 -14.44
N ASN A 1126 41.32 21.66 -14.04
CA ASN A 1126 41.56 23.10 -14.25
C ASN A 1126 41.50 23.62 -15.69
N GLU A 1127 41.10 22.81 -16.66
CA GLU A 1127 40.92 23.25 -18.06
C GLU A 1127 39.65 24.11 -18.23
N THR A 1128 39.50 24.74 -19.40
CA THR A 1128 38.25 25.39 -19.82
C THR A 1128 37.33 24.46 -20.62
N ILE A 1129 36.03 24.64 -20.45
CA ILE A 1129 34.95 24.00 -21.18
C ILE A 1129 33.84 25.02 -21.46
N GLU A 1130 33.02 24.74 -22.47
CA GLU A 1130 31.74 25.39 -22.68
C GLU A 1130 30.71 24.83 -21.70
N TYR A 1131 29.71 25.64 -21.32
CA TYR A 1131 28.63 25.28 -20.41
C TYR A 1131 27.35 25.96 -20.88
N ASP A 1132 26.29 25.19 -21.18
CA ASP A 1132 24.97 25.75 -21.48
C ASP A 1132 24.16 25.93 -20.17
N PRO A 1133 23.84 27.17 -19.74
CA PRO A 1133 22.97 27.40 -18.59
C PRO A 1133 21.52 26.93 -18.81
N LYS A 1134 21.15 26.52 -20.03
CA LYS A 1134 19.85 25.87 -20.33
C LYS A 1134 19.83 24.38 -19.99
N TRP A 1135 20.98 23.73 -19.80
CA TRP A 1135 21.03 22.32 -19.40
C TRP A 1135 21.20 22.19 -17.88
N PHE A 1136 20.09 21.94 -17.19
CA PHE A 1136 19.99 21.86 -15.74
C PHE A 1136 19.03 20.75 -15.32
N ARG A 1137 19.22 20.21 -14.11
CA ARG A 1137 18.38 19.14 -13.55
C ARG A 1137 16.93 19.58 -13.33
N CYS A 1138 16.00 18.62 -13.37
CA CYS A 1138 14.65 18.87 -12.86
C CYS A 1138 14.69 19.43 -11.44
N GLU A 1139 13.78 20.38 -11.18
CA GLU A 1139 13.66 21.12 -9.92
C GLU A 1139 14.98 21.78 -9.45
N ALA A 1140 15.84 22.24 -10.38
CA ALA A 1140 17.05 23.00 -10.04
C ALA A 1140 16.78 24.19 -9.10
N VAL A 1141 15.57 24.78 -9.15
CA VAL A 1141 15.11 25.85 -8.26
C VAL A 1141 15.22 25.47 -6.77
N LEU A 1142 15.00 24.21 -6.41
CA LEU A 1142 15.15 23.72 -5.02
C LEU A 1142 16.61 23.72 -4.52
N VAL A 1143 17.57 23.89 -5.44
CA VAL A 1143 19.02 23.95 -5.17
C VAL A 1143 19.66 25.21 -5.77
N ASN A 1144 18.88 26.30 -5.85
CA ASN A 1144 19.28 27.64 -6.31
C ASN A 1144 19.71 27.74 -7.79
N GLY A 1145 19.26 26.82 -8.65
CA GLY A 1145 19.41 26.88 -10.10
C GLY A 1145 18.12 27.33 -10.82
N PRO A 1146 18.10 27.36 -12.17
CA PRO A 1146 19.21 27.04 -13.07
C PRO A 1146 20.37 28.03 -12.94
N TRP A 1147 21.60 27.53 -13.02
CA TRP A 1147 22.79 28.31 -12.72
C TRP A 1147 23.38 28.94 -13.98
N ALA A 1148 23.63 30.25 -13.94
CA ALA A 1148 24.12 31.02 -15.09
C ALA A 1148 25.56 30.68 -15.53
N ALA A 1149 26.31 29.95 -14.70
CA ALA A 1149 27.66 29.47 -14.98
C ALA A 1149 27.91 28.12 -14.29
N ILE A 1150 28.91 27.37 -14.76
CA ILE A 1150 29.36 26.14 -14.11
C ILE A 1150 29.96 26.43 -12.73
N SER A 1151 29.61 25.61 -11.73
CA SER A 1151 30.05 25.83 -10.35
C SER A 1151 31.53 25.54 -10.16
N GLN A 1152 32.23 26.48 -9.51
CA GLN A 1152 33.59 26.27 -9.01
C GLN A 1152 33.60 25.53 -7.65
N ASP A 1153 32.44 25.34 -7.00
CA ASP A 1153 32.37 24.74 -5.67
C ASP A 1153 32.82 23.29 -5.72
N LYS A 1154 33.76 22.96 -4.83
CA LYS A 1154 34.44 21.67 -4.73
C LYS A 1154 35.12 21.22 -6.04
N ARG A 1155 35.45 22.16 -6.94
CA ARG A 1155 36.17 21.86 -8.19
C ARG A 1155 37.54 21.26 -7.89
N GLY A 1156 37.80 20.09 -8.48
CA GLY A 1156 39.04 19.35 -8.32
C GLY A 1156 38.82 17.84 -8.36
N VAL A 1157 39.78 17.11 -8.91
CA VAL A 1157 39.81 15.65 -8.86
C VAL A 1157 40.37 15.20 -7.51
N THR A 1158 39.59 14.44 -6.72
CA THR A 1158 40.00 14.00 -5.37
C THR A 1158 39.54 12.57 -5.06
N ALA A 1159 40.25 11.89 -4.16
CA ALA A 1159 39.89 10.56 -3.66
C ALA A 1159 38.59 10.53 -2.81
N SER A 1160 38.04 11.69 -2.44
CA SER A 1160 36.77 11.81 -1.70
C SER A 1160 35.55 11.52 -2.57
N ASN A 1161 35.68 11.58 -3.90
CA ASN A 1161 34.66 11.19 -4.86
C ASN A 1161 35.19 10.03 -5.75
N PRO A 1162 35.26 8.79 -5.21
CA PRO A 1162 35.82 7.65 -5.92
C PRO A 1162 34.82 7.08 -6.95
N MET A 1163 34.83 7.71 -8.13
CA MET A 1163 34.11 7.30 -9.33
C MET A 1163 35.03 7.13 -10.54
N TRP A 1164 36.31 7.50 -10.40
CA TRP A 1164 37.25 7.55 -11.52
C TRP A 1164 37.72 6.14 -11.91
N ASP A 1165 37.88 5.23 -10.94
CA ASP A 1165 38.31 3.87 -11.21
C ASP A 1165 37.25 3.07 -11.98
N ILE A 1166 35.97 3.14 -11.57
CA ILE A 1166 34.91 2.37 -12.24
C ILE A 1166 34.72 2.80 -13.70
N VAL A 1167 34.85 4.10 -14.00
CA VAL A 1167 34.82 4.59 -15.39
C VAL A 1167 36.10 4.22 -16.13
N TYR A 1168 37.28 4.45 -15.54
CA TYR A 1168 38.57 4.18 -16.18
C TYR A 1168 38.73 2.70 -16.55
N TYR A 1169 38.54 1.78 -15.61
CA TYR A 1169 38.72 0.35 -15.89
C TYR A 1169 37.66 -0.18 -16.86
N GLN A 1170 36.42 0.32 -16.80
CA GLN A 1170 35.36 -0.14 -17.69
C GLN A 1170 35.49 0.37 -19.14
N TYR A 1171 35.95 1.62 -19.35
CA TYR A 1171 36.04 2.19 -20.70
C TYR A 1171 37.46 2.14 -21.28
N VAL A 1172 38.49 2.52 -20.52
CA VAL A 1172 39.86 2.55 -21.03
C VAL A 1172 40.44 1.14 -21.09
N VAL A 1173 40.37 0.39 -19.99
CA VAL A 1173 41.01 -0.93 -19.89
C VAL A 1173 40.18 -2.03 -20.55
N LYS A 1174 38.91 -2.23 -20.14
CA LYS A 1174 38.06 -3.32 -20.66
C LYS A 1174 37.59 -3.11 -22.11
N ARG A 1175 37.53 -1.85 -22.58
CA ARG A 1175 36.92 -1.48 -23.88
C ARG A 1175 37.84 -0.73 -24.84
N GLY A 1176 39.07 -0.39 -24.43
CA GLY A 1176 40.03 0.30 -25.29
C GLY A 1176 39.56 1.68 -25.79
N ARG A 1177 38.72 2.39 -25.02
CA ARG A 1177 38.28 3.75 -25.39
C ARG A 1177 39.34 4.79 -25.08
N GLU A 1178 39.56 5.71 -26.01
CA GLU A 1178 40.34 6.91 -25.76
C GLU A 1178 39.56 7.85 -24.83
N ALA A 1179 40.01 7.96 -23.59
CA ALA A 1179 39.41 8.82 -22.55
C ALA A 1179 40.53 9.60 -21.83
N PRO A 1180 41.15 10.60 -22.49
CA PRO A 1180 42.33 11.28 -21.99
C PRO A 1180 42.10 12.01 -20.66
N TRP A 1181 40.92 12.62 -20.46
CA TRP A 1181 40.65 13.38 -19.25
C TRP A 1181 40.34 12.46 -18.06
N THR A 1182 39.55 11.41 -18.25
CA THR A 1182 39.30 10.34 -17.27
C THR A 1182 40.61 9.64 -16.89
N SER A 1183 41.50 9.40 -17.85
CA SER A 1183 42.83 8.82 -17.58
C SER A 1183 43.71 9.76 -16.75
N LYS A 1184 43.75 11.06 -17.09
CA LYS A 1184 44.46 12.09 -16.30
C LYS A 1184 43.83 12.27 -14.92
N ALA A 1185 42.51 12.13 -14.77
CA ALA A 1185 41.81 12.17 -13.50
C ALA A 1185 42.13 10.95 -12.62
N LYS A 1186 42.07 9.74 -13.17
CA LYS A 1186 42.50 8.50 -12.49
C LYS A 1186 43.96 8.61 -12.01
N GLN A 1187 44.87 9.11 -12.84
CA GLN A 1187 46.26 9.38 -12.46
C GLN A 1187 46.39 10.41 -11.32
N THR A 1188 45.50 11.42 -11.29
CA THR A 1188 45.48 12.47 -10.27
C THR A 1188 44.92 11.98 -8.93
N VAL A 1189 43.95 11.06 -8.92
CA VAL A 1189 43.49 10.37 -7.69
C VAL A 1189 44.52 9.38 -7.17
N GLY A 1190 45.20 8.65 -8.06
CA GLY A 1190 46.05 7.53 -7.70
C GLY A 1190 45.23 6.32 -7.27
N MET A 1191 45.25 5.98 -5.98
CA MET A 1191 44.52 4.83 -5.41
C MET A 1191 43.30 5.32 -4.62
N GLU A 1192 42.11 4.89 -5.01
CA GLU A 1192 40.89 5.09 -4.21
C GLU A 1192 40.99 4.33 -2.87
N GLY A 1193 40.70 5.00 -1.76
CA GLY A 1193 40.95 4.50 -0.41
C GLY A 1193 39.73 4.55 0.52
N ARG A 1194 39.98 4.57 1.83
CA ARG A 1194 38.94 4.64 2.87
C ARG A 1194 37.99 5.83 2.68
N LEU A 1195 36.68 5.55 2.65
CA LEU A 1195 35.62 6.54 2.91
C LEU A 1195 34.99 6.33 4.29
N THR A 1196 34.29 7.36 4.78
CA THR A 1196 33.50 7.32 6.03
C THR A 1196 32.00 7.11 5.82
N GLY A 1197 31.44 7.59 4.69
CA GLY A 1197 30.05 7.36 4.27
C GLY A 1197 29.88 6.12 3.40
N SER A 1198 28.66 5.89 2.89
CA SER A 1198 28.32 4.77 1.98
C SER A 1198 28.03 5.17 0.53
N ASP A 1199 28.16 6.46 0.20
CA ASP A 1199 27.86 7.04 -1.11
C ASP A 1199 28.49 6.28 -2.29
N HIS A 1200 29.74 5.82 -2.15
CA HIS A 1200 30.44 4.99 -3.14
C HIS A 1200 31.18 3.83 -2.49
N PRO A 1201 31.37 2.67 -3.15
CA PRO A 1201 32.17 1.56 -2.62
C PRO A 1201 33.63 1.97 -2.35
N SER A 1202 34.21 2.83 -3.19
CA SER A 1202 35.66 3.12 -3.23
C SER A 1202 36.50 1.86 -3.52
N TRP A 1203 37.82 1.96 -3.32
CA TRP A 1203 38.78 0.87 -3.50
C TRP A 1203 38.83 0.32 -4.93
N GLY A 1204 38.55 1.12 -5.96
CA GLY A 1204 38.39 0.66 -7.33
C GLY A 1204 39.58 -0.12 -7.92
N GLY A 1205 40.82 0.18 -7.51
CA GLY A 1205 42.01 -0.59 -7.87
C GLY A 1205 42.03 -2.04 -7.34
N LEU A 1206 41.20 -2.35 -6.34
CA LEU A 1206 40.93 -3.73 -5.90
C LEU A 1206 39.76 -4.33 -6.69
N ILE A 1207 38.63 -3.61 -6.79
CA ILE A 1207 37.34 -4.21 -7.18
C ILE A 1207 36.96 -4.06 -8.67
N TRP A 1208 37.51 -3.09 -9.38
CA TRP A 1208 37.17 -2.77 -10.78
C TRP A 1208 38.29 -3.07 -11.79
N ALA A 1209 39.53 -3.31 -11.34
CA ALA A 1209 40.68 -3.57 -12.22
C ALA A 1209 40.52 -4.87 -13.04
N TYR A 1210 41.01 -4.88 -14.28
CA TYR A 1210 40.95 -6.04 -15.21
C TYR A 1210 42.32 -6.66 -15.44
#